data_AF-A0A453RY72-F1
#
_entry.id   AF-A0A453RY72-F1
#
_cell.length_a   1.000
_cell.length_b   1.000
_cell.length_c   1.000
_cell.angle_alpha   90.00
_cell.angle_beta   90.00
_cell.angle_gamma   90.00
#
_symmetry.space_group_name_H-M   'P 1'
#
loop_
_entity.id
_entity.type
_entity.pdbx_description
1 polymer ?
#
loop_
_entity_poly.entity_id
_entity_poly.type
_entity_poly.pdbx_seq_one_letter_code
_entity_poly.pdbx_strand_id
1 'polypeptide(L)'
;AFLAEKAAAAAPCAGAADALRGVCHLIREVMCKTNTEIDSSGWLAVLTFLHELVKCSVEGACLKGHCDRTSALNTLSDCLQILRFLSKDLGRCGSLTENSHVLRVLILIISCLQAELNMTDKSNGSGISSHISVSTNNKNQNTWDMEISAFSMMEDILCKIASSMSEVLWQSVVEVLRKVMDSVTARNLIIESSVMSRFYTSFLRCLHFVLSEPKASLSGHVAGFMANLQMFFVYGLRSSSPSAITPKENKTDSQSRSSGRGRYKPPHLRKKDGKTNDSLDDRSSDSESSRYDLGSSDSDLSDTDGYAKNGDRFRSSKARLAAILCIQDICRADPKSLTSLWPLLLPENDVLQQRKYRATLMTCLIFDPITKVRVEAASTIATMLEGQALVLTQVAEYKESSKLGSFTTLSCSLGQILMQLHTGMMFLVQRETQTTLLAAVFRVLILLISATPYPRMPKELLPTVITAMCGRLLDRNSNKNEHYALLVNVLSCLEAAFAKVPPSSDVFGVLIDHCAGPSLAQQKSSVVVILLRCIEEEMHFSVRCGALQVLRSVVHNYPSCANIIWEKVRDIVLDLLQTESFEDQKCDANFGPPKEELSTKGRCLVAGIKVIDECLRVSSGFKGADDLKECRLLDIQQISDCTVNKSIKSAPHFEIETPGPSQNCSLDITLGTNRWTEVLETHLPRGLSHASAMVRTASLTCFAGMTSDVFFSLPVNKRDYVTSSSVHAALSDAVATVRSAACRAIGIVSCFSQILSSPCLPGEFIKAIDFNTQNSSTP
;
A
#
# COMPACT_ATOMS: atom_id res chain seq x y z
N ALA A 1 39.24 28.00 8.66
CA ALA A 1 40.23 26.94 8.33
C ALA A 1 41.38 26.90 9.35
N PHE A 2 42.36 27.82 9.28
CA PHE A 2 43.60 27.77 10.10
C PHE A 2 43.39 27.56 11.62
N LEU A 3 42.50 28.36 12.24
CA LEU A 3 42.20 28.22 13.68
C LEU A 3 41.61 26.85 14.03
N ALA A 4 40.73 26.32 13.17
CA ALA A 4 40.10 25.02 13.38
C ALA A 4 41.11 23.87 13.27
N GLU A 5 42.01 23.90 12.28
CA GLU A 5 43.05 22.88 12.12
C GLU A 5 44.01 22.84 13.31
N LYS A 6 44.47 24.01 13.78
CA LYS A 6 45.37 24.10 14.93
C LYS A 6 44.68 23.68 16.22
N ALA A 7 43.41 24.03 16.40
CA ALA A 7 42.63 23.62 17.56
C ALA A 7 42.34 22.11 17.54
N ALA A 8 42.01 21.52 16.39
CA ALA A 8 41.83 20.07 16.25
C ALA A 8 43.10 19.30 16.61
N ALA A 9 44.27 19.77 16.15
CA ALA A 9 45.55 19.16 16.48
C ALA A 9 45.92 19.26 17.98
N ALA A 10 45.43 20.29 18.67
CA ALA A 10 45.65 20.50 20.10
C ALA A 10 44.63 19.76 20.99
N ALA A 11 43.56 19.19 20.41
CA ALA A 11 42.50 18.51 21.15
C ALA A 11 42.96 17.36 22.06
N PRO A 12 43.96 16.53 21.68
CA PRO A 12 44.46 15.45 22.53
C PRO A 12 45.24 15.91 23.78
N CYS A 13 45.57 17.19 23.91
CA CYS A 13 46.38 17.71 25.01
C CYS A 13 45.56 17.86 26.31
N ALA A 14 46.10 17.34 27.42
CA ALA A 14 45.46 17.47 28.74
C ALA A 14 45.30 18.95 29.14
N GLY A 15 44.08 19.36 29.50
CA GLY A 15 43.75 20.74 29.90
C GLY A 15 43.38 21.69 28.75
N ALA A 16 43.35 21.22 27.50
CA ALA A 16 42.99 22.06 26.35
C ALA A 16 41.48 22.43 26.26
N ALA A 17 40.61 21.79 27.04
CA ALA A 17 39.15 21.89 26.91
C ALA A 17 38.61 23.35 26.94
N ASP A 18 39.11 24.18 27.86
CA ASP A 18 38.66 25.57 27.98
C ASP A 18 39.14 26.44 26.81
N ALA A 19 40.36 26.19 26.33
CA ALA A 19 40.91 26.87 25.15
C ALA A 19 40.14 26.48 23.88
N LEU A 20 39.83 25.19 23.70
CA LEU A 20 39.04 24.70 22.57
C LEU A 20 37.62 25.28 22.58
N ARG A 21 37.00 25.40 23.76
CA ARG A 21 35.70 26.07 23.91
C ARG A 21 35.77 27.54 23.52
N GLY A 22 36.80 28.26 23.96
CA GLY A 22 37.05 29.64 23.56
C GLY A 22 37.19 29.80 22.04
N VAL A 23 37.93 28.88 21.40
CA VAL A 23 38.05 28.84 19.92
C VAL A 23 36.71 28.56 19.25
N CYS A 24 35.91 27.62 19.77
CA CYS A 24 34.58 27.33 19.25
C CYS A 24 33.66 28.57 19.29
N HIS A 25 33.62 29.26 20.43
CA HIS A 25 32.83 30.48 20.59
C HIS A 25 33.30 31.61 19.64
N LEU A 26 34.62 31.74 19.45
CA LEU A 26 35.17 32.70 18.48
C LEU A 26 34.77 32.36 17.04
N ILE A 27 34.88 31.09 16.64
CA ILE A 27 34.44 30.63 15.31
C ILE A 27 32.95 30.94 15.11
N ARG A 28 32.11 30.61 16.10
CA ARG A 28 30.67 30.91 16.08
C ARG A 28 30.41 32.39 15.89
N GLU A 29 31.05 33.26 16.67
CA GLU A 29 30.85 34.71 16.55
C GLU A 29 31.29 35.27 15.20
N VAL A 30 32.43 34.81 14.68
CA VAL A 30 32.91 35.24 13.37
C VAL A 30 31.90 34.83 12.31
N MET A 31 31.50 33.56 12.27
CA MET A 31 30.53 33.05 11.30
C MET A 31 29.16 33.76 11.40
N CYS A 32 28.68 34.06 12.61
CA CYS A 32 27.42 34.79 12.78
C CYS A 32 27.50 36.27 12.32
N LYS A 33 28.68 36.89 12.40
CA LYS A 33 28.88 38.30 12.05
C LYS A 33 29.35 38.51 10.61
N THR A 34 29.90 37.48 9.96
CA THR A 34 30.45 37.57 8.62
C THR A 34 29.84 36.52 7.68
N ASN A 35 29.20 36.94 6.59
CA ASN A 35 28.79 36.06 5.48
C ASN A 35 30.03 35.64 4.65
N THR A 36 31.00 34.99 5.26
CA THR A 36 32.23 34.56 4.59
C THR A 36 31.99 33.28 3.81
N GLU A 37 32.22 33.30 2.50
CA GLU A 37 32.33 32.09 1.69
C GLU A 37 33.54 31.28 2.17
N ILE A 38 33.27 30.09 2.74
CA ILE A 38 34.31 29.14 3.16
C ILE A 38 34.51 28.13 2.02
N ASP A 39 35.75 27.75 1.75
CA ASP A 39 36.15 26.73 0.77
C ASP A 39 35.99 25.31 1.34
N SER A 40 35.81 24.28 0.51
CA SER A 40 35.57 22.88 0.94
C SER A 40 36.61 22.36 1.96
N SER A 41 37.88 22.74 1.80
CA SER A 41 38.94 22.46 2.79
C SER A 41 38.68 23.11 4.14
N GLY A 42 38.26 24.37 4.16
CA GLY A 42 37.87 25.09 5.36
C GLY A 42 36.66 24.47 6.06
N TRP A 43 35.68 23.96 5.30
CA TRP A 43 34.52 23.22 5.84
C TRP A 43 34.96 21.97 6.57
N LEU A 44 35.77 21.14 5.92
CA LEU A 44 36.25 19.90 6.50
C LEU A 44 37.06 20.15 7.77
N ALA A 45 37.95 21.16 7.75
CA ALA A 45 38.73 21.55 8.93
C ALA A 45 37.86 21.95 10.12
N VAL A 46 36.79 22.72 9.89
CA VAL A 46 35.83 23.09 10.95
C VAL A 46 35.10 21.85 11.46
N LEU A 47 34.64 20.95 10.58
CA LEU A 47 33.95 19.73 10.99
C LEU A 47 34.84 18.77 11.78
N THR A 48 36.11 18.62 11.39
CA THR A 48 37.10 17.83 12.13
C THR A 48 37.35 18.43 13.52
N PHE A 49 37.47 19.75 13.61
CA PHE A 49 37.58 20.43 14.90
C PHE A 49 36.35 20.20 15.79
N LEU A 50 35.14 20.36 15.24
CA LEU A 50 33.90 20.12 16.00
C LEU A 50 33.79 18.67 16.47
N HIS A 51 34.21 17.71 15.64
CA HIS A 51 34.25 16.29 16.01
C HIS A 51 35.12 16.05 17.25
N GLU A 52 36.36 16.53 17.22
CA GLU A 52 37.28 16.37 18.36
C GLU A 52 36.82 17.15 19.59
N LEU A 53 36.29 18.36 19.42
CA LEU A 53 35.74 19.16 20.52
C LEU A 53 34.60 18.45 21.24
N VAL A 54 33.64 17.89 20.49
CA VAL A 54 32.51 17.15 21.07
C VAL A 54 33.03 15.90 21.79
N LYS A 55 33.97 15.16 21.19
CA LYS A 55 34.59 13.99 21.83
C LYS A 55 35.29 14.33 23.15
N CYS A 56 36.10 15.38 23.19
CA CYS A 56 36.74 15.87 24.41
C CYS A 56 35.71 16.29 25.48
N SER A 57 34.58 16.86 25.06
CA SER A 57 33.51 17.25 25.99
C SER A 57 32.78 16.03 26.61
N VAL A 58 32.65 14.92 25.87
CA VAL A 58 32.11 13.65 26.38
C VAL A 58 33.02 13.04 27.43
N GLU A 59 34.30 12.91 27.11
CA GLU A 59 35.31 12.30 27.98
C GLU A 59 35.51 13.13 29.27
N GLY A 60 35.44 14.46 29.18
CA GLY A 60 35.55 15.37 30.32
C GLY A 60 34.33 15.41 31.25
N ALA A 61 33.11 15.29 30.70
CA ALA A 61 31.87 15.36 31.48
C ALA A 61 31.61 14.11 32.35
N CYS A 62 32.14 12.94 31.96
CA CYS A 62 32.06 11.71 32.76
C CYS A 62 32.84 11.76 34.09
N LEU A 63 33.73 12.75 34.27
CA LEU A 63 34.69 12.79 35.38
C LEU A 63 34.52 13.98 36.35
N LYS A 64 33.69 15.00 36.05
CA LYS A 64 33.61 16.24 36.85
C LYS A 64 32.21 16.82 37.04
N GLY A 65 32.06 17.64 38.08
CA GLY A 65 30.80 18.10 38.70
C GLY A 65 29.91 19.07 37.88
N HIS A 66 28.92 19.67 38.56
CA HIS A 66 27.78 20.38 37.94
C HIS A 66 28.13 21.62 37.07
N CYS A 67 29.24 22.32 37.37
CA CYS A 67 29.68 23.48 36.59
C CYS A 67 30.22 23.09 35.19
N ASP A 68 30.95 21.99 35.11
CA ASP A 68 31.54 21.50 33.86
C ASP A 68 30.45 21.04 32.88
N ARG A 69 29.33 20.51 33.39
CA ARG A 69 28.17 20.09 32.58
C ARG A 69 27.45 21.25 31.89
N THR A 70 27.22 22.37 32.60
CA THR A 70 26.59 23.56 32.00
C THR A 70 27.45 24.12 30.88
N SER A 71 28.76 24.11 31.09
CA SER A 71 29.73 24.58 30.11
C SER A 71 29.84 23.65 28.89
N ALA A 72 29.67 22.34 29.07
CA ALA A 72 29.55 21.36 27.98
C ALA A 72 28.28 21.58 27.15
N LEU A 73 27.11 21.79 27.78
CA LEU A 73 25.86 22.09 27.08
C LEU A 73 25.94 23.39 26.25
N ASN A 74 26.58 24.43 26.79
CA ASN A 74 26.84 25.65 26.02
C ASN A 74 27.75 25.39 24.81
N THR A 75 28.75 24.52 24.97
CA THR A 75 29.63 24.12 23.86
C THR A 75 28.85 23.37 22.77
N LEU A 76 27.96 22.45 23.16
CA LEU A 76 27.10 21.72 22.22
C LEU A 76 26.14 22.66 21.49
N SER A 77 25.57 23.65 22.19
CA SER A 77 24.76 24.71 21.59
C SER A 77 25.54 25.48 20.53
N ASP A 78 26.79 25.85 20.83
CA ASP A 78 27.68 26.55 19.89
C ASP A 78 28.00 25.70 18.66
N CYS A 79 28.31 24.42 18.87
CA CYS A 79 28.50 23.45 17.79
C CYS A 79 27.25 23.35 16.90
N LEU A 80 26.05 23.24 17.48
CA LEU A 80 24.79 23.17 16.72
C LEU A 80 24.51 24.45 15.93
N GLN A 81 24.84 25.63 16.47
CA GLN A 81 24.69 26.89 15.75
C GLN A 81 25.66 27.01 14.58
N ILE A 82 26.92 26.60 14.77
CA ILE A 82 27.90 26.50 13.68
C ILE A 82 27.37 25.54 12.62
N LEU A 83 26.99 24.31 12.98
CA LEU A 83 26.42 23.33 12.05
C LEU A 83 25.17 23.85 11.30
N ARG A 84 24.33 24.64 11.97
CA ARG A 84 23.14 25.24 11.34
C ARG A 84 23.51 26.32 10.32
N PHE A 85 24.49 27.17 10.63
CA PHE A 85 25.03 28.13 9.67
C PHE A 85 25.64 27.38 8.48
N LEU A 86 26.45 26.38 8.79
CA LEU A 86 27.07 25.52 7.80
C LEU A 86 26.04 24.87 6.86
N SER A 87 24.92 24.36 7.41
CA SER A 87 23.84 23.72 6.64
C SER A 87 23.06 24.71 5.74
N LYS A 88 22.87 25.96 6.18
CA LYS A 88 22.19 27.01 5.40
C LYS A 88 22.97 27.39 4.15
N ASP A 89 24.29 27.54 4.27
CA ASP A 89 25.17 27.79 3.11
C ASP A 89 25.31 26.53 2.23
N LEU A 90 25.21 25.33 2.81
CA LEU A 90 25.17 24.03 2.10
C LEU A 90 23.86 23.76 1.34
N GLY A 91 22.93 24.71 1.28
CA GLY A 91 21.69 24.63 0.51
C GLY A 91 21.89 24.38 -1.01
N ARG A 92 23.15 24.35 -1.48
CA ARG A 92 23.50 24.24 -2.90
C ARG A 92 24.32 23.02 -3.34
N CYS A 93 24.29 21.90 -2.58
CA CYS A 93 24.94 20.61 -2.88
C CYS A 93 26.34 20.46 -2.23
N GLY A 94 26.37 20.22 -0.91
CA GLY A 94 27.58 19.75 -0.24
C GLY A 94 28.01 18.37 -0.74
N SER A 95 29.31 18.11 -0.76
CA SER A 95 29.88 16.82 -1.16
C SER A 95 29.41 15.68 -0.23
N LEU A 96 29.42 14.44 -0.73
CA LEU A 96 29.10 13.25 0.08
C LEU A 96 30.00 13.16 1.32
N THR A 97 31.26 13.57 1.20
CA THR A 97 32.27 13.58 2.27
C THR A 97 31.95 14.59 3.36
N GLU A 98 31.51 15.80 3.00
CA GLU A 98 31.14 16.85 3.97
C GLU A 98 29.88 16.44 4.74
N ASN A 99 28.83 16.02 4.03
CA ASN A 99 27.59 15.55 4.64
C ASN A 99 27.82 14.34 5.57
N SER A 100 28.72 13.43 5.20
CA SER A 100 29.12 12.30 6.05
C SER A 100 29.82 12.75 7.34
N HIS A 101 30.66 13.79 7.29
CA HIS A 101 31.32 14.35 8.47
C HIS A 101 30.33 15.08 9.38
N VAL A 102 29.41 15.87 8.80
CA VAL A 102 28.36 16.53 9.58
C VAL A 102 27.52 15.48 10.32
N LEU A 103 27.16 14.38 9.66
CA LEU A 103 26.40 13.29 10.28
C LEU A 103 27.15 12.66 11.46
N ARG A 104 28.47 12.42 11.33
CA ARG A 104 29.32 11.93 12.43
C ARG A 104 29.32 12.87 13.64
N VAL A 105 29.44 14.18 13.40
CA VAL A 105 29.39 15.18 14.48
C VAL A 105 28.00 15.19 15.15
N LEU A 106 26.92 15.14 14.37
CA LEU A 106 25.55 15.10 14.91
C LEU A 106 25.28 13.84 15.74
N ILE A 107 25.76 12.67 15.30
CA ILE A 107 25.70 11.40 16.05
C ILE A 107 26.35 11.56 17.44
N LEU A 108 27.53 12.20 17.51
CA LEU A 108 28.20 12.47 18.78
C LEU A 108 27.40 13.44 19.65
N ILE A 109 26.92 14.55 19.08
CA ILE A 109 26.12 15.54 19.83
C ILE A 109 24.86 14.90 20.41
N ILE A 110 24.12 14.12 19.64
CA ILE A 110 22.90 13.42 20.10
C ILE A 110 23.26 12.45 21.24
N SER A 111 24.35 11.70 21.11
CA SER A 111 24.83 10.80 22.16
C SER A 111 25.14 11.53 23.47
N CYS A 112 25.73 12.74 23.39
CA CYS A 112 25.99 13.59 24.55
C CYS A 112 24.69 14.06 25.21
N LEU A 113 23.76 14.59 24.41
CA LEU A 113 22.48 15.12 24.88
C LEU A 113 21.65 14.03 25.58
N GLN A 114 21.63 12.82 25.01
CA GLN A 114 20.98 11.66 25.60
C GLN A 114 21.61 11.22 26.92
N ALA A 115 22.94 11.24 27.04
CA ALA A 115 23.61 10.93 28.29
C ALA A 115 23.24 11.93 29.40
N GLU A 116 23.20 13.22 29.08
CA GLU A 116 22.79 14.28 30.00
C GLU A 116 21.33 14.11 30.47
N LEU A 117 20.39 13.86 29.55
CA LEU A 117 18.97 13.66 29.85
C LEU A 117 18.71 12.42 30.73
N ASN A 118 19.46 11.34 30.54
CA ASN A 118 19.33 10.14 31.37
C ASN A 118 19.89 10.32 32.79
N MET A 119 20.82 11.26 32.99
CA MET A 119 21.38 11.56 34.32
C MET A 119 20.50 12.51 35.13
N THR A 120 19.75 13.40 34.48
CA THR A 120 18.81 14.31 35.16
C THR A 120 17.56 13.60 35.71
N ASP A 121 17.15 12.49 35.10
CA ASP A 121 15.94 11.76 35.51
C ASP A 121 16.15 10.84 36.73
N LYS A 122 17.40 10.44 37.02
CA LYS A 122 17.73 9.53 38.15
C LYS A 122 17.80 10.23 39.52
N SER A 123 17.84 11.56 39.58
CA SER A 123 18.04 12.30 40.86
C SER A 123 16.77 12.55 41.68
N ASN A 124 15.58 12.18 41.21
CA ASN A 124 14.32 12.43 41.93
C ASN A 124 13.98 11.37 42.99
N GLY A 125 14.99 10.97 43.76
CA GLY A 125 14.89 10.00 44.85
C GLY A 125 15.37 10.56 46.19
N SER A 126 15.14 11.84 46.50
CA SER A 126 15.12 12.37 47.88
C SER A 126 14.66 13.83 47.84
N GLY A 127 13.66 14.18 48.65
CA GLY A 127 13.03 15.50 48.61
C GLY A 127 13.99 16.63 48.99
N ILE A 128 13.97 17.74 48.22
CA ILE A 128 14.35 19.10 48.64
C ILE A 128 13.77 20.13 47.65
N SER A 129 13.10 21.16 48.21
CA SER A 129 12.88 22.55 47.76
C SER A 129 12.22 22.87 46.41
N SER A 130 11.07 23.56 46.51
CA SER A 130 10.23 24.09 45.42
C SER A 130 10.85 25.25 44.61
N HIS A 131 11.95 25.87 45.04
CA HIS A 131 12.57 27.02 44.33
C HIS A 131 13.59 26.62 43.24
N ILE A 132 14.06 25.37 43.20
CA ILE A 132 15.00 24.86 42.16
C ILE A 132 14.24 24.35 40.93
N SER A 133 12.93 24.09 41.07
CA SER A 133 12.08 23.49 40.04
C SER A 133 12.04 24.27 38.71
N VAL A 134 12.03 25.61 38.74
CA VAL A 134 11.90 26.44 37.52
C VAL A 134 13.19 26.47 36.68
N SER A 135 14.35 26.55 37.31
CA SER A 135 15.65 26.58 36.61
C SER A 135 15.98 25.23 35.96
N THR A 136 15.72 24.13 36.66
CA THR A 136 15.91 22.78 36.11
C THR A 136 14.93 22.49 34.95
N ASN A 137 13.69 22.98 35.04
CA ASN A 137 12.71 22.80 33.95
C ASN A 137 13.09 23.60 32.69
N ASN A 138 13.58 24.84 32.85
CA ASN A 138 14.09 25.64 31.72
C ASN A 138 15.35 25.03 31.09
N LYS A 139 16.25 24.46 31.89
CA LYS A 139 17.44 23.75 31.38
C LYS A 139 17.06 22.51 30.58
N ASN A 140 16.11 21.72 31.07
CA ASN A 140 15.59 20.54 30.37
C ASN A 140 14.89 20.92 29.05
N GLN A 141 14.16 22.03 29.04
CA GLN A 141 13.50 22.52 27.83
C GLN A 141 14.53 22.94 26.76
N ASN A 142 15.61 23.61 27.17
CA ASN A 142 16.71 23.96 26.27
C ASN A 142 17.44 22.72 25.69
N THR A 143 17.66 21.66 26.48
CA THR A 143 18.27 20.42 25.97
C THR A 143 17.38 19.71 24.96
N TRP A 144 16.06 19.65 25.19
CA TRP A 144 15.13 19.09 24.21
C TRP A 144 15.06 19.93 22.92
N ASP A 145 15.11 21.26 22.99
CA ASP A 145 15.16 22.11 21.80
C ASP A 145 16.48 21.93 21.01
N MET A 146 17.61 21.74 21.70
CA MET A 146 18.89 21.36 21.06
C MET A 146 18.79 20.00 20.36
N GLU A 147 18.15 19.03 20.99
CA GLU A 147 17.98 17.70 20.43
C GLU A 147 17.04 17.68 19.21
N ILE A 148 15.93 18.43 19.26
CA ILE A 148 15.06 18.66 18.11
C ILE A 148 15.87 19.29 16.96
N SER A 149 16.71 20.28 17.26
CA SER A 149 17.54 20.93 16.24
C SER A 149 18.56 19.96 15.63
N ALA A 150 19.16 19.08 16.44
CA ALA A 150 20.10 18.07 15.97
C ALA A 150 19.42 17.05 15.04
N PHE A 151 18.26 16.53 15.43
CA PHE A 151 17.48 15.61 14.58
C PHE A 151 16.97 16.28 13.31
N SER A 152 16.53 17.54 13.36
CA SER A 152 16.13 18.26 12.15
C SER A 152 17.28 18.41 11.15
N MET A 153 18.49 18.71 11.62
CA MET A 153 19.68 18.77 10.75
C MET A 153 20.08 17.39 10.22
N MET A 154 19.94 16.35 11.06
CA MET A 154 20.16 14.97 10.64
C MET A 154 19.17 14.54 9.55
N GLU A 155 17.88 14.89 9.70
CA GLU A 155 16.83 14.67 8.69
C GLU A 155 17.21 15.30 7.35
N ASP A 156 17.58 16.59 7.34
CA ASP A 156 17.97 17.33 6.12
C ASP A 156 19.16 16.70 5.39
N ILE A 157 20.12 16.13 6.14
CA ILE A 157 21.30 15.47 5.58
C ILE A 157 20.95 14.08 5.05
N LEU A 158 20.21 13.29 5.84
CA LEU A 158 19.79 11.94 5.43
C LEU A 158 18.97 11.99 4.14
N CYS A 159 18.08 12.98 3.98
CA CYS A 159 17.37 13.24 2.71
C CYS A 159 18.29 13.32 1.49
N LYS A 160 19.52 13.84 1.66
CA LYS A 160 20.48 14.06 0.57
C LYS A 160 21.40 12.87 0.31
N ILE A 161 21.82 12.15 1.37
CA ILE A 161 22.89 11.14 1.26
C ILE A 161 22.47 9.70 1.51
N ALA A 162 21.23 9.43 1.96
CA ALA A 162 20.80 8.08 2.37
C ALA A 162 21.10 7.00 1.31
N SER A 163 20.89 7.31 0.03
CA SER A 163 21.12 6.36 -1.07
C SER A 163 22.60 6.00 -1.28
N SER A 164 23.48 6.99 -1.11
CA SER A 164 24.94 6.88 -1.33
C SER A 164 25.77 6.62 -0.06
N MET A 165 25.12 6.45 1.10
CA MET A 165 25.79 6.33 2.39
C MET A 165 26.54 4.99 2.55
N SER A 166 27.74 5.04 3.13
CA SER A 166 28.52 3.84 3.47
C SER A 166 27.84 3.00 4.57
N GLU A 167 28.01 1.68 4.53
CA GLU A 167 27.45 0.76 5.53
C GLU A 167 27.85 1.10 6.98
N VAL A 168 29.13 1.43 7.23
CA VAL A 168 29.64 1.77 8.57
C VAL A 168 28.95 3.02 9.14
N LEU A 169 28.76 4.03 8.30
CA LEU A 169 28.07 5.26 8.71
C LEU A 169 26.57 4.98 8.96
N TRP A 170 25.93 4.20 8.09
CA TRP A 170 24.54 3.77 8.28
C TRP A 170 24.36 3.02 9.61
N GLN A 171 25.23 2.06 9.94
CA GLN A 171 25.20 1.32 11.21
C GLN A 171 25.34 2.25 12.42
N SER A 172 26.23 3.24 12.34
CA SER A 172 26.43 4.24 13.41
C SER A 172 25.16 5.07 13.67
N VAL A 173 24.43 5.44 12.61
CA VAL A 173 23.15 6.16 12.71
C VAL A 173 22.09 5.25 13.34
N VAL A 174 21.94 4.02 12.85
CA VAL A 174 20.98 3.04 13.39
C VAL A 174 21.22 2.80 14.88
N GLU A 175 22.48 2.68 15.30
CA GLU A 175 22.83 2.44 16.70
C GLU A 175 22.44 3.62 17.60
N VAL A 176 22.73 4.86 17.19
CA VAL A 176 22.31 6.04 17.96
C VAL A 176 20.79 6.17 18.01
N LEU A 177 20.09 5.95 16.89
CA LEU A 177 18.63 5.97 16.86
C LEU A 177 18.02 4.89 17.75
N ARG A 178 18.62 3.70 17.79
CA ARG A 178 18.20 2.62 18.71
C ARG A 178 18.41 3.00 20.17
N LYS A 179 19.58 3.55 20.53
CA LYS A 179 19.84 4.02 21.91
C LYS A 179 18.84 5.07 22.37
N VAL A 180 18.49 6.00 21.49
CA VAL A 180 17.44 7.02 21.74
C VAL A 180 16.07 6.36 21.91
N MET A 181 15.70 5.40 21.05
CA MET A 181 14.43 4.68 21.17
C MET A 181 14.34 3.89 22.48
N ASP A 182 15.42 3.20 22.85
CA ASP A 182 15.50 2.40 24.07
C ASP A 182 15.43 3.31 25.32
N SER A 183 16.02 4.51 25.27
CA SER A 183 15.92 5.50 26.36
C SER A 183 14.51 6.06 26.52
N VAL A 184 13.80 6.32 25.41
CA VAL A 184 12.40 6.75 25.41
C VAL A 184 11.51 5.64 25.99
N THR A 185 11.79 4.38 25.65
CA THR A 185 10.99 3.23 26.09
C THR A 185 11.22 2.90 27.56
N ALA A 186 12.45 3.00 28.05
CA ALA A 186 12.78 2.76 29.46
C ALA A 186 11.99 3.66 30.43
N ARG A 187 11.46 4.79 29.94
CA ARG A 187 10.62 5.72 30.71
C ARG A 187 9.17 5.23 30.87
N ASN A 188 8.78 4.11 30.23
CA ASN A 188 7.48 3.40 30.28
C ASN A 188 6.22 4.23 29.97
N LEU A 189 6.34 5.54 29.73
CA LEU A 189 5.26 6.46 29.42
C LEU A 189 5.73 7.46 28.35
N ILE A 190 5.10 7.41 27.16
CA ILE A 190 5.28 8.48 26.18
C ILE A 190 4.66 9.76 26.75
N ILE A 191 5.48 10.81 26.83
CA ILE A 191 5.09 12.10 27.39
C ILE A 191 4.38 12.91 26.30
N GLU A 192 3.13 13.31 26.56
CA GLU A 192 2.38 14.16 25.65
C GLU A 192 2.67 15.64 25.96
N SER A 193 3.45 16.30 25.11
CA SER A 193 3.64 17.76 25.13
C SER A 193 4.00 18.29 23.74
N SER A 194 3.82 19.59 23.49
CA SER A 194 4.18 20.19 22.19
C SER A 194 5.67 20.04 21.85
N VAL A 195 6.55 20.10 22.85
CA VAL A 195 8.00 19.89 22.68
C VAL A 195 8.29 18.44 22.34
N MET A 196 7.70 17.49 23.07
CA MET A 196 7.87 16.07 22.81
C MET A 196 7.31 15.64 21.45
N SER A 197 6.17 16.20 21.02
CA SER A 197 5.63 15.92 19.68
C SER A 197 6.56 16.36 18.56
N ARG A 198 7.27 17.50 18.72
CA ARG A 198 8.31 17.92 17.77
C ARG A 198 9.49 16.97 17.77
N PHE A 199 9.98 16.64 18.97
CA PHE A 199 11.08 15.69 19.14
C PHE A 199 10.78 14.34 18.50
N TYR A 200 9.68 13.69 18.86
CA TYR A 200 9.29 12.40 18.30
C TYR A 200 9.09 12.47 16.79
N THR A 201 8.52 13.56 16.27
CA THR A 201 8.36 13.71 14.82
C THR A 201 9.72 13.75 14.11
N SER A 202 10.64 14.62 14.53
CA SER A 202 11.97 14.74 13.90
C SER A 202 12.80 13.46 14.05
N PHE A 203 12.77 12.84 15.23
CA PHE A 203 13.44 11.57 15.50
C PHE A 203 12.90 10.44 14.61
N LEU A 204 11.58 10.25 14.56
CA LEU A 204 10.96 9.19 13.75
C LEU A 204 11.14 9.42 12.25
N ARG A 205 11.24 10.67 11.79
CA ARG A 205 11.59 10.95 10.38
C ARG A 205 13.02 10.57 10.06
N CYS A 206 13.98 10.84 10.95
CA CYS A 206 15.35 10.33 10.78
C CYS A 206 15.36 8.80 10.70
N LEU A 207 14.58 8.14 11.55
CA LEU A 207 14.43 6.69 11.53
C LEU A 207 13.82 6.18 10.21
N HIS A 208 12.77 6.82 9.70
CA HIS A 208 12.17 6.53 8.40
C HIS A 208 13.20 6.56 7.26
N PHE A 209 14.01 7.62 7.15
CA PHE A 209 15.04 7.73 6.10
C PHE A 209 16.12 6.65 6.16
N VAL A 210 16.44 6.15 7.35
CA VAL A 210 17.47 5.12 7.53
C VAL A 210 16.92 3.72 7.26
N LEU A 211 15.63 3.51 7.57
CA LEU A 211 14.96 2.23 7.39
C LEU A 211 14.43 2.01 5.97
N SER A 212 14.10 3.07 5.24
CA SER A 212 13.58 2.99 3.87
C SER A 212 14.58 2.35 2.89
N GLU A 213 15.88 2.54 3.11
CA GLU A 213 16.96 1.93 2.33
C GLU A 213 18.03 1.29 3.24
N PRO A 214 17.78 0.07 3.75
CA PRO A 214 18.73 -0.61 4.62
C PRO A 214 20.02 -0.95 3.87
N LYS A 215 21.18 -0.59 4.44
CA LYS A 215 22.50 -0.94 3.86
C LYS A 215 23.08 -2.25 4.43
N ALA A 216 22.55 -2.73 5.55
CA ALA A 216 22.88 -4.02 6.16
C ALA A 216 21.63 -4.69 6.76
N SER A 217 21.79 -5.91 7.28
CA SER A 217 20.69 -6.64 7.92
C SER A 217 20.14 -5.92 9.16
N LEU A 218 18.82 -5.74 9.22
CA LEU A 218 18.11 -5.15 10.35
C LEU A 218 17.65 -6.18 11.42
N SER A 219 17.86 -7.48 11.20
CA SER A 219 17.21 -8.55 11.97
C SER A 219 17.39 -8.44 13.50
N GLY A 220 18.58 -8.02 13.97
CA GLY A 220 18.87 -7.81 15.39
C GLY A 220 18.20 -6.58 16.02
N HIS A 221 17.59 -5.71 15.22
CA HIS A 221 16.96 -4.46 15.63
C HIS A 221 15.43 -4.47 15.48
N VAL A 222 14.88 -5.31 14.58
CA VAL A 222 13.44 -5.36 14.25
C VAL A 222 12.57 -5.44 15.50
N ALA A 223 12.75 -6.46 16.36
CA ALA A 223 11.88 -6.67 17.51
C ALA A 223 11.82 -5.46 18.47
N GLY A 224 12.98 -4.81 18.70
CA GLY A 224 13.06 -3.62 19.55
C GLY A 224 12.35 -2.42 18.93
N PHE A 225 12.60 -2.12 17.65
CA PHE A 225 11.90 -1.04 16.96
C PHE A 225 10.39 -1.27 16.93
N MET A 226 9.93 -2.50 16.64
CA MET A 226 8.51 -2.81 16.52
C MET A 226 7.75 -2.64 17.84
N ALA A 227 8.31 -3.12 18.96
CA ALA A 227 7.73 -2.92 20.29
C ALA A 227 7.60 -1.44 20.64
N ASN A 228 8.62 -0.65 20.29
CA ASN A 228 8.67 0.76 20.67
C ASN A 228 7.78 1.64 19.78
N LEU A 229 7.75 1.37 18.46
CA LEU A 229 6.93 2.10 17.50
C LEU A 229 5.42 1.92 17.75
N GLN A 230 5.00 0.74 18.23
CA GLN A 230 3.59 0.49 18.56
C GLN A 230 3.03 1.49 19.58
N MET A 231 3.85 1.96 20.52
CA MET A 231 3.42 2.89 21.55
C MET A 231 2.88 4.21 20.97
N PHE A 232 3.31 4.59 19.76
CA PHE A 232 2.89 5.82 19.09
C PHE A 232 1.50 5.74 18.46
N PHE A 233 0.89 4.55 18.30
CA PHE A 233 -0.41 4.42 17.64
C PHE A 233 -1.55 5.23 18.28
N VAL A 234 -1.49 5.50 19.58
CA VAL A 234 -2.50 6.30 20.32
C VAL A 234 -1.93 7.62 20.82
N TYR A 235 -0.74 8.03 20.34
CA TYR A 235 -0.07 9.23 20.83
C TYR A 235 -0.88 10.51 20.56
N GLY A 236 -1.18 11.26 21.63
CA GLY A 236 -2.00 12.48 21.56
C GLY A 236 -3.50 12.23 21.39
N LEU A 237 -3.97 10.99 21.58
CA LEU A 237 -5.39 10.62 21.53
C LEU A 237 -5.95 10.23 22.91
N ARG A 238 -5.08 10.05 23.93
CA ARG A 238 -5.48 9.56 25.26
C ARG A 238 -6.30 10.56 26.09
N SER A 239 -6.27 11.85 25.74
CA SER A 239 -6.97 12.95 26.43
C SER A 239 -8.40 13.22 25.91
N SER A 240 -8.83 12.55 24.85
CA SER A 240 -10.14 12.75 24.25
C SER A 240 -10.91 11.44 24.16
N SER A 241 -12.02 11.33 24.89
CA SER A 241 -13.11 10.42 24.51
C SER A 241 -13.58 10.78 23.09
N PRO A 242 -13.53 9.87 22.10
CA PRO A 242 -14.05 10.18 20.77
C PRO A 242 -15.58 10.09 20.76
N SER A 243 -16.23 10.98 19.99
CA SER A 243 -17.61 10.79 19.56
C SER A 243 -17.73 9.45 18.84
N ALA A 244 -18.45 8.51 19.43
CA ALA A 244 -18.85 7.30 18.75
C ALA A 244 -19.64 7.68 17.48
N ILE A 245 -19.30 7.07 16.36
CA ILE A 245 -20.20 6.99 15.20
C ILE A 245 -21.36 6.10 15.65
N THR A 246 -22.35 6.70 16.30
CA THR A 246 -23.59 6.03 16.66
C THR A 246 -24.42 5.79 15.40
N PRO A 247 -25.01 4.61 15.21
CA PRO A 247 -25.96 4.39 14.14
C PRO A 247 -27.17 5.29 14.36
N LYS A 248 -27.56 6.08 13.36
CA LYS A 248 -28.91 6.65 13.30
C LYS A 248 -29.87 5.49 13.05
N GLU A 249 -30.46 4.95 14.12
CA GLU A 249 -31.72 4.22 14.01
C GLU A 249 -32.80 5.22 13.61
N ASN A 250 -33.35 5.04 12.40
CA ASN A 250 -34.61 5.65 12.00
C ASN A 250 -35.73 4.98 12.82
N LYS A 251 -36.14 5.61 13.93
CA LYS A 251 -37.42 5.30 14.57
C LYS A 251 -38.47 6.27 14.05
N THR A 252 -39.51 5.65 13.50
CA THR A 252 -40.76 6.20 13.00
C THR A 252 -41.40 7.16 14.00
N ASP A 253 -41.85 8.29 13.47
CA ASP A 253 -42.65 9.29 14.17
C ASP A 253 -43.92 8.69 14.77
N SER A 254 -44.07 8.83 16.09
CA SER A 254 -45.38 8.98 16.73
C SER A 254 -45.26 10.09 17.78
N GLN A 255 -45.57 11.33 17.37
CA GLN A 255 -45.63 12.48 18.27
C GLN A 255 -46.89 12.44 19.15
N SER A 256 -46.70 12.50 20.47
CA SER A 256 -47.65 13.13 21.38
C SER A 256 -46.96 14.31 22.07
N ARG A 257 -47.69 15.43 22.14
CA ARG A 257 -47.24 16.76 22.58
C ARG A 257 -47.07 16.86 24.10
N SER A 258 -46.05 17.57 24.58
CA SER A 258 -46.22 18.70 25.53
C SER A 258 -44.94 19.50 25.80
N SER A 259 -45.10 20.84 25.80
CA SER A 259 -44.35 21.93 26.49
C SER A 259 -42.82 21.86 26.69
N GLY A 260 -42.01 22.90 26.43
CA GLY A 260 -42.27 24.32 26.25
C GLY A 260 -41.04 25.07 25.72
N ARG A 261 -41.29 26.22 25.07
CA ARG A 261 -40.32 27.04 24.33
C ARG A 261 -39.40 27.85 25.26
N GLY A 262 -38.10 27.83 25.00
CA GLY A 262 -37.16 28.87 25.43
C GLY A 262 -36.66 29.69 24.23
N ARG A 263 -36.97 30.99 24.18
CA ARG A 263 -36.64 31.94 23.10
C ARG A 263 -35.13 32.28 23.06
N TYR A 264 -34.64 32.51 21.84
CA TYR A 264 -33.34 33.12 21.54
C TYR A 264 -33.18 34.49 22.23
N LYS A 265 -31.99 34.76 22.78
CA LYS A 265 -31.65 36.02 23.48
C LYS A 265 -30.47 36.71 22.77
N PRO A 266 -30.64 37.90 22.19
CA PRO A 266 -29.60 38.56 21.40
C PRO A 266 -28.49 39.23 22.24
N PRO A 267 -27.34 39.56 21.61
CA PRO A 267 -26.03 39.72 22.27
C PRO A 267 -25.90 40.91 23.23
N HIS A 268 -26.76 41.91 23.11
CA HIS A 268 -26.71 43.16 23.89
C HIS A 268 -27.33 43.05 25.30
N LEU A 269 -27.93 41.90 25.67
CA LEU A 269 -28.57 41.69 26.97
C LEU A 269 -27.81 40.72 27.91
N ARG A 270 -26.52 40.48 27.68
CA ARG A 270 -25.66 39.80 28.67
C ARG A 270 -24.97 40.86 29.53
N LYS A 271 -25.45 41.05 30.77
CA LYS A 271 -24.91 42.03 31.72
C LYS A 271 -23.52 41.63 32.25
N LYS A 272 -22.77 42.67 32.58
CA LYS A 272 -21.40 42.77 33.09
C LYS A 272 -21.50 43.33 34.52
N ASP A 273 -20.88 42.67 35.49
CA ASP A 273 -20.64 43.15 36.87
C ASP A 273 -19.16 42.83 37.18
N GLY A 274 -18.23 43.66 37.68
CA GLY A 274 -18.11 45.04 38.18
C GLY A 274 -16.87 45.05 39.13
N LYS A 275 -15.68 45.55 38.72
CA LYS A 275 -14.99 46.83 39.03
C LYS A 275 -14.62 47.14 40.51
N THR A 276 -13.35 47.52 40.74
CA THR A 276 -12.91 48.74 41.47
C THR A 276 -11.44 49.10 41.18
N ASN A 277 -11.14 50.41 41.16
CA ASN A 277 -9.88 51.10 40.76
C ASN A 277 -9.06 51.58 41.98
N ASP A 278 -7.76 51.90 41.83
CA ASP A 278 -7.23 53.29 41.94
C ASP A 278 -5.69 53.49 41.78
N SER A 279 -5.36 54.70 41.30
CA SER A 279 -4.16 55.56 41.45
C SER A 279 -2.77 55.25 40.82
N LEU A 280 -2.42 56.13 39.87
CA LEU A 280 -1.23 57.01 39.73
C LEU A 280 0.23 56.50 39.79
N ASP A 281 0.96 56.99 38.77
CA ASP A 281 2.37 57.40 38.71
C ASP A 281 3.53 56.42 38.39
N ASP A 282 4.26 56.88 37.35
CA ASP A 282 5.72 56.96 37.19
C ASP A 282 6.50 55.90 36.38
N ARG A 283 7.04 56.41 35.26
CA ARG A 283 8.36 56.16 34.64
C ARG A 283 8.84 54.74 34.35
N SER A 284 9.17 54.52 33.06
CA SER A 284 10.55 54.28 32.57
C SER A 284 10.74 53.07 31.65
N SER A 285 11.07 53.39 30.39
CA SER A 285 12.11 52.78 29.52
C SER A 285 11.85 51.42 28.87
N ASP A 286 11.58 51.49 27.56
CA ASP A 286 12.34 50.90 26.45
C ASP A 286 13.16 49.62 26.71
N SER A 287 12.84 48.57 25.95
CA SER A 287 13.75 48.03 24.93
C SER A 287 13.06 46.95 24.08
N GLU A 288 13.05 47.19 22.77
CA GLU A 288 12.76 46.22 21.74
C GLU A 288 13.71 45.00 21.80
N SER A 289 13.19 43.81 21.49
CA SER A 289 13.73 43.05 20.34
C SER A 289 12.79 41.90 19.97
N SER A 290 12.25 42.06 18.77
CA SER A 290 11.55 41.08 17.97
C SER A 290 12.25 39.71 17.93
N ARG A 291 11.57 38.65 18.38
CA ARG A 291 11.85 37.29 17.91
C ARG A 291 10.88 36.97 16.79
N TYR A 292 11.42 37.00 15.58
CA TYR A 292 10.77 36.56 14.36
C TYR A 292 10.44 35.08 14.48
N ASP A 293 9.14 34.78 14.58
CA ASP A 293 8.57 33.48 14.30
C ASP A 293 8.76 33.14 12.82
N LEU A 294 9.73 32.28 12.51
CA LEU A 294 9.75 31.54 11.25
C LEU A 294 9.09 30.17 11.48
N GLY A 295 7.76 30.18 11.43
CA GLY A 295 7.01 28.98 11.11
C GLY A 295 7.18 28.63 9.64
N SER A 296 7.74 27.47 9.35
CA SER A 296 7.68 26.88 8.01
C SER A 296 6.21 26.61 7.66
N SER A 297 5.69 27.33 6.68
CA SER A 297 4.33 27.23 6.17
C SER A 297 4.20 26.00 5.26
N ASP A 298 3.74 24.86 5.80
CA ASP A 298 3.24 23.72 5.01
C ASP A 298 1.78 23.99 4.63
N SER A 299 1.56 24.71 3.53
CA SER A 299 0.23 24.99 2.98
C SER A 299 -0.22 23.87 2.05
N ASP A 300 -0.72 22.75 2.60
CA ASP A 300 -1.37 21.70 1.79
C ASP A 300 -2.60 21.05 2.47
N LEU A 301 -3.10 21.60 3.58
CA LEU A 301 -4.33 21.12 4.22
C LEU A 301 -5.16 22.29 4.76
N SER A 302 -5.68 23.12 3.86
CA SER A 302 -6.73 24.07 4.20
C SER A 302 -8.07 23.49 3.74
N ASP A 303 -8.72 22.73 4.61
CA ASP A 303 -10.17 22.71 4.68
C ASP A 303 -10.60 22.30 6.10
N THR A 304 -11.30 23.23 6.77
CA THR A 304 -11.91 23.15 8.12
C THR A 304 -11.03 23.56 9.32
N ASP A 305 -10.64 24.84 9.38
CA ASP A 305 -10.04 25.43 10.58
C ASP A 305 -11.10 25.91 11.60
N GLY A 306 -11.17 25.19 12.72
CA GLY A 306 -11.78 25.64 13.98
C GLY A 306 -10.68 25.94 15.02
N TYR A 307 -10.43 27.23 15.23
CA TYR A 307 -9.59 27.90 16.24
C TYR A 307 -8.93 27.08 17.38
N ALA A 308 -7.60 27.15 17.40
CA ALA A 308 -6.71 27.44 18.54
C ALA A 308 -6.69 26.56 19.82
N LYS A 309 -7.47 25.48 19.95
CA LYS A 309 -7.32 24.48 21.03
C LYS A 309 -6.69 23.14 20.59
N ASN A 310 -6.36 23.00 19.30
CA ASN A 310 -6.05 21.71 18.65
C ASN A 310 -4.61 21.55 18.13
N GLY A 311 -3.72 22.55 18.32
CA GLY A 311 -2.37 22.54 17.75
C GLY A 311 -1.53 21.31 18.13
N ASP A 312 -1.65 20.86 19.38
CA ASP A 312 -0.91 19.68 19.85
C ASP A 312 -1.43 18.37 19.24
N ARG A 313 -2.74 18.25 18.96
CA ARG A 313 -3.29 17.06 18.28
C ARG A 313 -2.73 16.89 16.87
N PHE A 314 -2.54 17.99 16.14
CA PHE A 314 -1.94 17.98 14.82
C PHE A 314 -0.45 17.61 14.86
N ARG A 315 0.30 18.10 15.85
CA ARG A 315 1.71 17.71 16.02
C ARG A 315 1.83 16.24 16.41
N SER A 316 0.96 15.77 17.29
CA SER A 316 0.94 14.36 17.68
C SER A 316 0.57 13.44 16.50
N SER A 317 -0.32 13.84 15.60
CA SER A 317 -0.62 13.04 14.40
C SER A 317 0.56 12.92 13.43
N LYS A 318 1.44 13.94 13.34
CA LYS A 318 2.70 13.83 12.58
C LYS A 318 3.62 12.75 13.15
N ALA A 319 3.75 12.68 14.47
CA ALA A 319 4.52 11.61 15.12
C ALA A 319 3.89 10.23 14.90
N ARG A 320 2.55 10.11 14.99
CA ARG A 320 1.85 8.84 14.67
C ARG A 320 2.10 8.41 13.23
N LEU A 321 1.98 9.33 12.27
CA LEU A 321 2.24 9.06 10.87
C LEU A 321 3.68 8.59 10.63
N ALA A 322 4.67 9.30 11.19
CA ALA A 322 6.08 8.92 11.05
C ALA A 322 6.37 7.54 11.65
N ALA A 323 5.75 7.19 12.78
CA ALA A 323 5.89 5.86 13.37
C ALA A 323 5.33 4.75 12.46
N ILE A 324 4.16 4.98 11.84
CA ILE A 324 3.55 4.03 10.90
C ILE A 324 4.43 3.87 9.66
N LEU A 325 5.00 4.95 9.13
CA LEU A 325 5.96 4.89 8.01
C LEU A 325 7.19 4.06 8.36
N CYS A 326 7.77 4.26 9.56
CA CYS A 326 8.90 3.44 10.01
C CYS A 326 8.56 1.94 10.05
N ILE A 327 7.35 1.60 10.55
CA ILE A 327 6.88 0.21 10.55
C ILE A 327 6.78 -0.33 9.12
N GLN A 328 6.23 0.46 8.20
CA GLN A 328 6.09 0.10 6.80
C GLN A 328 7.46 -0.16 6.15
N ASP A 329 8.48 0.66 6.44
CA ASP A 329 9.82 0.44 5.91
C ASP A 329 10.44 -0.85 6.44
N ILE A 330 10.26 -1.14 7.73
CA ILE A 330 10.69 -2.42 8.32
C ILE A 330 9.99 -3.59 7.62
N CYS A 331 8.70 -3.43 7.25
CA CYS A 331 7.96 -4.42 6.48
C CYS A 331 8.54 -4.68 5.09
N ARG A 332 9.08 -3.65 4.42
CA ARG A 332 9.74 -3.80 3.12
C ARG A 332 11.14 -4.39 3.26
N ALA A 333 11.87 -3.98 4.30
CA ALA A 333 13.26 -4.35 4.52
C ALA A 333 13.43 -5.82 4.95
N ASP A 334 12.62 -6.31 5.88
CA ASP A 334 12.72 -7.69 6.41
C ASP A 334 11.33 -8.31 6.68
N PRO A 335 10.61 -8.72 5.62
CA PRO A 335 9.26 -9.26 5.76
C PRO A 335 9.23 -10.62 6.49
N LYS A 336 10.33 -11.39 6.49
CA LYS A 336 10.38 -12.74 7.08
C LYS A 336 10.40 -12.72 8.60
N SER A 337 11.20 -11.83 9.19
CA SER A 337 11.34 -11.71 10.65
C SER A 337 10.08 -11.14 11.32
N LEU A 338 9.15 -10.58 10.53
CA LEU A 338 7.94 -9.95 11.03
C LEU A 338 6.81 -10.90 11.34
N THR A 339 6.72 -12.08 10.71
CA THR A 339 5.54 -12.96 10.86
C THR A 339 5.28 -13.37 12.32
N SER A 340 6.32 -13.54 13.13
CA SER A 340 6.19 -13.80 14.58
C SER A 340 5.74 -12.58 15.39
N LEU A 341 5.89 -11.37 14.85
CA LEU A 341 5.55 -10.09 15.49
C LEU A 341 4.17 -9.54 15.06
N TRP A 342 3.47 -10.19 14.12
CA TRP A 342 2.13 -9.75 13.70
C TRP A 342 1.11 -9.63 14.85
N PRO A 343 1.08 -10.53 15.85
CA PRO A 343 0.16 -10.41 17.00
C PRO A 343 0.36 -9.14 17.85
N LEU A 344 1.53 -8.51 17.70
CA LEU A 344 1.84 -7.23 18.31
C LEU A 344 1.15 -6.08 17.55
N LEU A 345 1.20 -6.10 16.21
CA LEU A 345 0.77 -4.99 15.35
C LEU A 345 -0.68 -5.08 14.87
N LEU A 346 -1.24 -6.28 14.80
CA LEU A 346 -2.53 -6.58 14.20
C LEU A 346 -3.50 -7.16 15.24
N PRO A 347 -4.82 -6.98 15.05
CA PRO A 347 -5.81 -7.44 16.03
C PRO A 347 -6.02 -8.96 15.98
N GLU A 348 -5.95 -9.63 17.12
CA GLU A 348 -6.35 -11.05 17.27
C GLU A 348 -7.79 -11.22 17.79
N ASN A 349 -8.36 -10.14 18.34
CA ASN A 349 -9.66 -10.13 18.99
C ASN A 349 -10.45 -8.92 18.47
N ASP A 350 -11.74 -8.86 18.83
CA ASP A 350 -12.71 -7.87 18.36
C ASP A 350 -12.10 -6.51 17.98
N VAL A 351 -11.94 -6.33 16.67
CA VAL A 351 -11.30 -5.17 16.03
C VAL A 351 -12.12 -3.89 16.16
N LEU A 352 -13.43 -4.01 16.39
CA LEU A 352 -14.34 -2.88 16.46
C LEU A 352 -14.38 -2.24 17.86
N GLN A 353 -13.75 -2.89 18.85
CA GLN A 353 -13.59 -2.32 20.18
C GLN A 353 -12.27 -1.55 20.29
N GLN A 354 -12.37 -0.25 20.58
CA GLN A 354 -11.20 0.59 20.79
C GLN A 354 -10.49 0.20 22.10
N ARG A 355 -9.30 -0.40 21.99
CA ARG A 355 -8.46 -0.77 23.15
C ARG A 355 -7.44 0.32 23.42
N LYS A 356 -7.55 0.99 24.57
CA LYS A 356 -6.64 2.08 24.97
C LYS A 356 -5.18 1.65 25.20
N TYR A 357 -4.96 0.40 25.58
CA TYR A 357 -3.65 -0.11 26.03
C TYR A 357 -2.98 -1.09 25.05
N ARG A 358 -3.69 -1.56 24.02
CA ARG A 358 -3.16 -2.48 22.99
C ARG A 358 -3.67 -2.04 21.63
N ALA A 359 -3.13 -0.94 21.15
CA ALA A 359 -3.44 -0.41 19.83
C ALA A 359 -2.73 -1.20 18.74
N THR A 360 -3.39 -1.30 17.59
CA THR A 360 -2.95 -2.01 16.40
C THR A 360 -3.05 -1.09 15.19
N LEU A 361 -2.45 -1.46 14.07
CA LEU A 361 -2.62 -0.71 12.81
C LEU A 361 -4.11 -0.57 12.43
N MET A 362 -4.92 -1.58 12.75
CA MET A 362 -6.38 -1.51 12.57
C MET A 362 -7.05 -0.47 13.45
N THR A 363 -6.57 -0.26 14.68
CA THR A 363 -7.09 0.84 15.51
C THR A 363 -6.77 2.21 14.92
N CYS A 364 -5.58 2.40 14.34
CA CYS A 364 -5.24 3.62 13.61
C CYS A 364 -6.11 3.78 12.36
N LEU A 365 -6.33 2.70 11.61
CA LEU A 365 -7.15 2.73 10.40
C LEU A 365 -8.63 3.05 10.69
N ILE A 366 -9.22 2.49 11.75
CA ILE A 366 -10.64 2.67 12.05
C ILE A 366 -10.91 3.95 12.84
N PHE A 367 -10.08 4.27 13.85
CA PHE A 367 -10.42 5.28 14.86
C PHE A 367 -9.55 6.54 14.83
N ASP A 368 -8.50 6.62 14.01
CA ASP A 368 -7.69 7.84 13.98
C ASP A 368 -8.49 9.01 13.38
N PRO A 369 -8.49 10.21 14.01
CA PRO A 369 -9.21 11.35 13.49
C PRO A 369 -8.64 11.92 12.18
N ILE A 370 -7.40 11.59 11.81
CA ILE A 370 -6.70 12.15 10.66
C ILE A 370 -6.65 11.13 9.52
N THR A 371 -7.31 11.44 8.40
CA THR A 371 -7.38 10.58 7.20
C THR A 371 -6.00 10.15 6.71
N LYS A 372 -5.00 11.05 6.71
CA LYS A 372 -3.64 10.71 6.26
C LYS A 372 -3.02 9.57 7.08
N VAL A 373 -3.25 9.55 8.39
CA VAL A 373 -2.79 8.47 9.28
C VAL A 373 -3.55 7.18 8.98
N ARG A 374 -4.86 7.26 8.73
CA ARG A 374 -5.69 6.10 8.35
C ARG A 374 -5.23 5.49 7.03
N VAL A 375 -4.99 6.31 6.00
CA VAL A 375 -4.48 5.86 4.68
C VAL A 375 -3.12 5.19 4.83
N GLU A 376 -2.21 5.76 5.61
CA GLU A 376 -0.90 5.16 5.81
C GLU A 376 -0.95 3.85 6.61
N ALA A 377 -1.87 3.75 7.59
CA ALA A 377 -2.13 2.49 8.29
C ALA A 377 -2.63 1.40 7.33
N ALA A 378 -3.55 1.75 6.40
CA ALA A 378 -3.98 0.82 5.34
C ALA A 378 -2.82 0.43 4.42
N SER A 379 -2.01 1.39 3.98
CA SER A 379 -0.82 1.14 3.13
C SER A 379 0.20 0.22 3.82
N THR A 380 0.37 0.36 5.13
CA THR A 380 1.24 -0.50 5.94
C THR A 380 0.68 -1.92 6.03
N ILE A 381 -0.62 -2.08 6.29
CA ILE A 381 -1.27 -3.40 6.29
C ILE A 381 -1.15 -4.07 4.90
N ALA A 382 -1.34 -3.30 3.82
CA ALA A 382 -1.14 -3.80 2.46
C ALA A 382 0.29 -4.33 2.24
N THR A 383 1.30 -3.57 2.68
CA THR A 383 2.72 -3.95 2.57
C THR A 383 3.01 -5.24 3.36
N MET A 384 2.44 -5.38 4.56
CA MET A 384 2.56 -6.60 5.36
C MET A 384 1.95 -7.83 4.66
N LEU A 385 0.77 -7.69 4.06
CA LEU A 385 0.08 -8.77 3.35
C LEU A 385 0.84 -9.17 2.07
N GLU A 386 1.34 -8.20 1.31
CA GLU A 386 2.08 -8.44 0.07
C GLU A 386 3.39 -9.21 0.32
N GLY A 387 4.14 -8.84 1.37
CA GLY A 387 5.42 -9.47 1.70
C GLY A 387 5.32 -10.91 2.24
N GLN A 388 4.16 -11.36 2.74
CA GLN A 388 4.00 -12.65 3.44
C GLN A 388 2.78 -13.48 2.96
N ALA A 389 2.19 -13.16 1.81
CA ALA A 389 0.98 -13.82 1.30
C ALA A 389 1.09 -15.37 1.20
N LEU A 390 2.25 -15.88 0.78
CA LEU A 390 2.50 -17.33 0.67
C LEU A 390 2.51 -18.02 2.05
N VAL A 391 3.17 -17.41 3.04
CA VAL A 391 3.27 -17.94 4.40
C VAL A 391 1.88 -17.99 5.04
N LEU A 392 1.10 -16.92 4.90
CA LEU A 392 -0.28 -16.89 5.39
C LEU A 392 -1.15 -17.96 4.76
N THR A 393 -1.09 -18.11 3.44
CA THR A 393 -1.90 -19.09 2.71
C THR A 393 -1.55 -20.53 3.09
N GLN A 394 -0.29 -20.80 3.46
CA GLN A 394 0.17 -22.14 3.81
C GLN A 394 -0.03 -22.49 5.29
N VAL A 395 0.07 -21.51 6.20
CA VAL A 395 0.19 -21.76 7.64
C VAL A 395 -1.06 -21.35 8.43
N ALA A 396 -1.78 -20.30 8.02
CA ALA A 396 -2.89 -19.77 8.80
C ALA A 396 -4.05 -20.76 8.90
N GLU A 397 -4.64 -20.87 10.10
CA GLU A 397 -5.78 -21.72 10.40
C GLU A 397 -6.70 -20.99 11.37
N TYR A 398 -7.98 -20.82 11.03
CA TYR A 398 -8.92 -20.21 11.95
C TYR A 398 -9.55 -21.25 12.87
N LYS A 399 -9.52 -20.98 14.18
CA LYS A 399 -10.26 -21.73 15.19
C LYS A 399 -11.09 -20.78 16.03
N GLU A 400 -12.37 -21.07 16.22
CA GLU A 400 -13.26 -20.27 17.06
C GLU A 400 -12.68 -20.07 18.47
N SER A 401 -12.91 -18.90 19.05
CA SER A 401 -12.37 -18.53 20.36
C SER A 401 -12.78 -19.49 21.48
N SER A 402 -13.98 -20.08 21.39
CA SER A 402 -14.47 -21.11 22.32
C SER A 402 -13.70 -22.43 22.24
N LYS A 403 -13.03 -22.69 21.11
CA LYS A 403 -12.24 -23.90 20.84
C LYS A 403 -10.73 -23.68 21.00
N LEU A 404 -10.31 -22.45 21.32
CA LEU A 404 -8.92 -22.15 21.64
C LEU A 404 -8.62 -22.63 23.06
N GLY A 405 -7.63 -23.51 23.20
CA GLY A 405 -7.09 -23.88 24.50
C GLY A 405 -6.28 -22.75 25.14
N SER A 406 -5.66 -23.03 26.29
CA SER A 406 -4.76 -22.09 26.98
C SER A 406 -3.50 -21.73 26.18
N PHE A 407 -3.15 -22.52 25.17
CA PHE A 407 -2.04 -22.27 24.26
C PHE A 407 -2.54 -22.00 22.84
N THR A 408 -2.21 -20.82 22.30
CA THR A 408 -2.51 -20.44 20.91
C THR A 408 -1.26 -20.62 20.05
N THR A 409 -1.35 -21.48 19.03
CA THR A 409 -0.26 -21.61 18.06
C THR A 409 -0.17 -20.37 17.18
N LEU A 410 1.02 -20.11 16.59
CA LEU A 410 1.19 -19.02 15.62
C LEU A 410 0.22 -19.14 14.44
N SER A 411 -0.05 -20.36 13.95
CA SER A 411 -1.05 -20.60 12.90
C SER A 411 -2.46 -20.14 13.28
N CYS A 412 -2.89 -20.42 14.52
CA CYS A 412 -4.19 -19.99 15.04
C CYS A 412 -4.26 -18.48 15.22
N SER A 413 -3.17 -17.88 15.72
CA SER A 413 -3.05 -16.42 15.86
C SER A 413 -3.14 -15.71 14.51
N LEU A 414 -2.43 -16.19 13.49
CA LEU A 414 -2.52 -15.67 12.12
C LEU A 414 -3.92 -15.84 11.53
N GLY A 415 -4.59 -16.97 11.78
CA GLY A 415 -5.98 -17.17 11.37
C GLY A 415 -6.96 -16.19 12.03
N GLN A 416 -6.78 -15.90 13.32
CA GLN A 416 -7.54 -14.87 14.04
C GLN A 416 -7.28 -13.48 13.47
N ILE A 417 -6.02 -13.14 13.19
CA ILE A 417 -5.65 -11.87 12.57
C ILE A 417 -6.35 -11.69 11.22
N LEU A 418 -6.32 -12.69 10.35
CA LEU A 418 -7.02 -12.63 9.05
C LEU A 418 -8.51 -12.40 9.22
N MET A 419 -9.16 -13.07 10.19
CA MET A 419 -10.58 -12.87 10.47
C MET A 419 -10.89 -11.45 10.95
N GLN A 420 -10.08 -10.91 11.86
CA GLN A 420 -10.26 -9.55 12.36
C GLN A 420 -9.96 -8.48 11.30
N LEU A 421 -8.97 -8.72 10.43
CA LEU A 421 -8.72 -7.87 9.27
C LEU A 421 -9.93 -7.83 8.34
N HIS A 422 -10.51 -8.98 7.98
CA HIS A 422 -11.74 -9.01 7.18
C HIS A 422 -12.86 -8.24 7.85
N THR A 423 -13.11 -8.48 9.13
CA THR A 423 -14.17 -7.80 9.90
C THR A 423 -14.01 -6.28 9.88
N GLY A 424 -12.79 -5.78 10.10
CA GLY A 424 -12.53 -4.34 10.10
C GLY A 424 -12.56 -3.71 8.71
N MET A 425 -12.09 -4.42 7.67
CA MET A 425 -12.21 -3.95 6.29
C MET A 425 -13.68 -3.86 5.87
N MET A 426 -14.50 -4.88 6.19
CA MET A 426 -15.92 -4.88 5.87
C MET A 426 -16.68 -3.76 6.56
N PHE A 427 -16.35 -3.47 7.82
CA PHE A 427 -16.89 -2.32 8.55
C PHE A 427 -16.58 -0.99 7.84
N LEU A 428 -15.34 -0.80 7.39
CA LEU A 428 -14.92 0.41 6.69
C LEU A 428 -15.57 0.55 5.32
N VAL A 429 -15.63 -0.52 4.53
CA VAL A 429 -16.26 -0.48 3.20
C VAL A 429 -17.73 -0.04 3.28
N GLN A 430 -18.45 -0.45 4.33
CA GLN A 430 -19.87 -0.10 4.49
C GLN A 430 -20.10 1.34 4.96
N ARG A 431 -19.17 1.92 5.74
CA ARG A 431 -19.40 3.20 6.45
C ARG A 431 -18.57 4.37 5.93
N GLU A 432 -17.45 4.10 5.28
CA GLU A 432 -16.54 5.16 4.84
C GLU A 432 -17.07 5.88 3.60
N THR A 433 -16.92 7.21 3.62
CA THR A 433 -17.35 8.10 2.53
C THR A 433 -16.16 8.73 1.80
N GLN A 434 -14.97 8.78 2.43
CA GLN A 434 -13.79 9.37 1.81
C GLN A 434 -13.20 8.44 0.74
N THR A 435 -13.12 8.95 -0.49
CA THR A 435 -12.70 8.18 -1.68
C THR A 435 -11.26 7.70 -1.60
N THR A 436 -10.34 8.54 -1.10
CA THR A 436 -8.91 8.21 -0.95
C THR A 436 -8.69 7.07 0.04
N LEU A 437 -9.36 7.12 1.19
CA LEU A 437 -9.30 6.05 2.18
C LEU A 437 -9.96 4.78 1.68
N LEU A 438 -11.11 4.90 1.00
CA LEU A 438 -11.82 3.74 0.48
C LEU A 438 -11.02 3.02 -0.63
N ALA A 439 -10.28 3.76 -1.47
CA ALA A 439 -9.33 3.17 -2.41
C ALA A 439 -8.21 2.38 -1.70
N ALA A 440 -7.64 2.94 -0.62
CA ALA A 440 -6.65 2.24 0.20
C ALA A 440 -7.22 0.98 0.87
N VAL A 441 -8.45 1.04 1.39
CA VAL A 441 -9.18 -0.09 1.98
C VAL A 441 -9.43 -1.19 0.95
N PHE A 442 -9.85 -0.85 -0.28
CA PHE A 442 -10.01 -1.85 -1.34
C PHE A 442 -8.68 -2.49 -1.76
N ARG A 443 -7.58 -1.73 -1.82
CA ARG A 443 -6.25 -2.31 -2.05
C ARG A 443 -5.90 -3.34 -0.97
N VAL A 444 -6.14 -3.02 0.31
CA VAL A 444 -5.94 -3.97 1.41
C VAL A 444 -6.83 -5.20 1.24
N LEU A 445 -8.11 -5.02 0.88
CA LEU A 445 -9.06 -6.11 0.72
C LEU A 445 -8.66 -7.07 -0.41
N ILE A 446 -8.19 -6.57 -1.56
CA ILE A 446 -7.68 -7.39 -2.67
C ILE A 446 -6.52 -8.28 -2.20
N LEU A 447 -5.54 -7.70 -1.50
CA LEU A 447 -4.40 -8.44 -0.96
C LEU A 447 -4.82 -9.43 0.12
N LEU A 448 -5.78 -9.05 0.96
CA LEU A 448 -6.31 -9.89 2.03
C LEU A 448 -7.05 -11.11 1.46
N ILE A 449 -7.90 -10.94 0.46
CA ILE A 449 -8.57 -12.04 -0.26
C ILE A 449 -7.52 -12.98 -0.88
N SER A 450 -6.49 -12.41 -1.49
CA SER A 450 -5.41 -13.16 -2.13
C SER A 450 -4.59 -13.99 -1.12
N ALA A 451 -4.29 -13.44 0.06
CA ALA A 451 -3.48 -14.07 1.10
C ALA A 451 -4.25 -14.99 2.07
N THR A 452 -5.59 -15.01 2.00
CA THR A 452 -6.42 -15.80 2.94
C THR A 452 -6.61 -17.26 2.46
N PRO A 453 -6.31 -18.28 3.28
CA PRO A 453 -6.63 -19.67 2.96
C PRO A 453 -8.09 -20.02 3.31
N TYR A 454 -9.03 -19.60 2.46
CA TYR A 454 -10.47 -19.77 2.69
C TYR A 454 -10.94 -21.20 3.07
N PRO A 455 -10.35 -22.30 2.55
CA PRO A 455 -10.71 -23.65 3.01
C PRO A 455 -10.48 -23.92 4.51
N ARG A 456 -9.64 -23.12 5.17
CA ARG A 456 -9.32 -23.17 6.61
C ARG A 456 -9.93 -22.02 7.41
N MET A 457 -10.84 -21.27 6.78
CA MET A 457 -11.60 -20.17 7.37
C MET A 457 -13.09 -20.54 7.44
N PRO A 458 -13.93 -19.77 8.14
CA PRO A 458 -15.37 -20.00 8.12
C PRO A 458 -15.94 -19.88 6.71
N LYS A 459 -16.79 -20.85 6.35
CA LYS A 459 -17.37 -21.01 5.01
C LYS A 459 -18.11 -19.77 4.50
N GLU A 460 -18.77 -19.05 5.40
CA GLU A 460 -19.56 -17.85 5.10
C GLU A 460 -18.71 -16.59 4.84
N LEU A 461 -17.41 -16.62 5.15
CA LEU A 461 -16.56 -15.42 5.10
C LEU A 461 -16.47 -14.84 3.68
N LEU A 462 -16.09 -15.65 2.68
CA LEU A 462 -15.95 -15.21 1.29
C LEU A 462 -17.31 -14.80 0.67
N PRO A 463 -18.41 -15.58 0.82
CA PRO A 463 -19.76 -15.15 0.46
C PRO A 463 -20.16 -13.77 1.03
N THR A 464 -19.85 -13.50 2.29
CA THR A 464 -20.17 -12.24 2.96
C THR A 464 -19.41 -11.06 2.34
N VAL A 465 -18.11 -11.25 2.04
CA VAL A 465 -17.29 -10.24 1.35
C VAL A 465 -17.88 -9.90 -0.02
N ILE A 466 -18.24 -10.92 -0.82
CA ILE A 466 -18.84 -10.75 -2.15
C ILE A 466 -20.16 -9.98 -2.06
N THR A 467 -21.06 -10.38 -1.15
CA THR A 467 -22.38 -9.76 -0.98
C THR A 467 -22.26 -8.28 -0.64
N ALA A 468 -21.33 -7.93 0.25
CA ALA A 468 -21.11 -6.55 0.64
C ALA A 468 -20.45 -5.71 -0.47
N MET A 469 -19.55 -6.28 -1.30
CA MET A 469 -19.05 -5.60 -2.50
C MET A 469 -20.18 -5.34 -3.51
N CYS A 470 -21.06 -6.32 -3.73
CA CYS A 470 -22.24 -6.15 -4.57
C CYS A 470 -23.18 -5.06 -4.05
N GLY A 471 -23.37 -4.96 -2.74
CA GLY A 471 -24.11 -3.85 -2.11
C GLY A 471 -23.54 -2.47 -2.50
N ARG A 472 -22.21 -2.32 -2.49
CA ARG A 472 -21.54 -1.07 -2.90
C ARG A 472 -21.67 -0.77 -4.40
N LEU A 473 -21.78 -1.78 -5.26
CA LEU A 473 -22.09 -1.57 -6.69
C LEU A 473 -23.53 -1.07 -6.90
N LEU A 474 -24.46 -1.49 -6.05
CA LEU A 474 -25.89 -1.13 -6.15
C LEU A 474 -26.22 0.25 -5.58
N ASP A 475 -25.41 0.80 -4.66
CA ASP A 475 -25.56 2.14 -4.05
C ASP A 475 -25.28 3.32 -5.02
N ARG A 476 -25.69 3.18 -6.29
CA ARG A 476 -25.50 4.07 -7.46
C ARG A 476 -25.94 5.53 -7.26
N ASN A 477 -26.63 5.85 -6.16
CA ASN A 477 -27.40 7.08 -6.03
C ASN A 477 -26.73 8.24 -5.25
N SER A 478 -25.48 8.13 -4.76
CA SER A 478 -24.96 9.17 -3.87
C SER A 478 -24.20 10.35 -4.51
N ASN A 479 -23.42 10.25 -5.58
CA ASN A 479 -22.85 11.46 -6.24
C ASN A 479 -22.58 11.27 -7.75
N LYS A 480 -23.14 12.15 -8.59
CA LYS A 480 -23.16 11.98 -10.05
C LYS A 480 -21.82 12.19 -10.77
N ASN A 481 -20.75 12.65 -10.11
CA ASN A 481 -19.53 13.10 -10.82
C ASN A 481 -18.19 12.43 -10.44
N GLU A 482 -18.09 11.49 -9.48
CA GLU A 482 -16.77 10.95 -9.06
C GLU A 482 -16.71 9.44 -8.72
N HIS A 483 -17.38 8.54 -9.47
CA HIS A 483 -17.54 7.14 -9.00
C HIS A 483 -16.97 6.00 -9.85
N TYR A 484 -16.46 6.21 -11.07
CA TYR A 484 -15.99 5.06 -11.86
C TYR A 484 -14.71 4.43 -11.29
N ALA A 485 -13.75 5.22 -10.80
CA ALA A 485 -12.52 4.69 -10.19
C ALA A 485 -12.80 3.85 -8.94
N LEU A 486 -13.82 4.25 -8.17
CA LEU A 486 -14.27 3.50 -7.01
C LEU A 486 -14.92 2.17 -7.41
N LEU A 487 -15.80 2.20 -8.42
CA LEU A 487 -16.45 0.99 -8.95
C LEU A 487 -15.41 0.02 -9.52
N VAL A 488 -14.37 0.52 -10.18
CA VAL A 488 -13.24 -0.31 -10.66
C VAL A 488 -12.56 -1.03 -9.50
N ASN A 489 -12.28 -0.34 -8.39
CA ASN A 489 -11.69 -0.99 -7.21
C ASN A 489 -12.61 -2.06 -6.59
N VAL A 490 -13.93 -1.82 -6.57
CA VAL A 490 -14.91 -2.84 -6.11
C VAL A 490 -14.90 -4.05 -7.03
N LEU A 491 -14.86 -3.85 -8.34
CA LEU A 491 -14.78 -4.92 -9.34
C LEU A 491 -13.48 -5.71 -9.22
N SER A 492 -12.34 -5.05 -8.96
CA SER A 492 -11.08 -5.75 -8.69
C SER A 492 -11.12 -6.59 -7.40
N CYS A 493 -11.83 -6.15 -6.35
CA CYS A 493 -12.08 -6.99 -5.17
C CYS A 493 -12.91 -8.24 -5.52
N LEU A 494 -13.96 -8.07 -6.34
CA LEU A 494 -14.80 -9.18 -6.80
C LEU A 494 -14.00 -10.14 -7.68
N GLU A 495 -13.17 -9.64 -8.59
CA GLU A 495 -12.30 -10.46 -9.43
C GLU A 495 -11.37 -11.32 -8.57
N ALA A 496 -10.70 -10.73 -7.58
CA ALA A 496 -9.83 -11.45 -6.65
C ALA A 496 -10.60 -12.52 -5.86
N ALA A 497 -11.85 -12.25 -5.48
CA ALA A 497 -12.70 -13.20 -4.77
C ALA A 497 -13.11 -14.38 -5.67
N PHE A 498 -13.58 -14.12 -6.88
CA PHE A 498 -14.01 -15.16 -7.82
C PHE A 498 -12.86 -15.93 -8.43
N ALA A 499 -11.65 -15.36 -8.51
CA ALA A 499 -10.45 -16.04 -9.00
C ALA A 499 -9.84 -17.04 -8.00
N LYS A 500 -10.39 -17.15 -6.78
CA LYS A 500 -9.81 -17.99 -5.73
C LYS A 500 -9.95 -19.49 -6.04
N VAL A 501 -8.85 -20.22 -5.85
CA VAL A 501 -8.76 -21.67 -6.02
C VAL A 501 -8.51 -22.35 -4.66
N PRO A 502 -9.16 -23.49 -4.35
CA PRO A 502 -10.23 -24.15 -5.12
C PRO A 502 -11.56 -23.39 -5.07
N PRO A 503 -12.45 -23.59 -6.07
CA PRO A 503 -13.77 -22.97 -6.08
C PRO A 503 -14.60 -23.45 -4.88
N SER A 504 -15.35 -22.52 -4.28
CA SER A 504 -16.24 -22.81 -3.15
C SER A 504 -17.69 -23.00 -3.62
N SER A 505 -18.36 -24.04 -3.11
CA SER A 505 -19.79 -24.29 -3.32
C SER A 505 -20.68 -23.19 -2.74
N ASP A 506 -20.26 -22.58 -1.63
CA ASP A 506 -21.03 -21.52 -0.96
C ASP A 506 -21.01 -20.23 -1.79
N VAL A 507 -19.92 -19.97 -2.50
CA VAL A 507 -19.80 -18.86 -3.46
C VAL A 507 -20.66 -19.13 -4.71
N PHE A 508 -20.73 -20.39 -5.16
CA PHE A 508 -21.67 -20.77 -6.22
C PHE A 508 -23.13 -20.53 -5.80
N GLY A 509 -23.46 -20.80 -4.54
CA GLY A 509 -24.74 -20.42 -3.93
C GLY A 509 -25.03 -18.93 -4.11
N VAL A 510 -24.11 -18.02 -3.76
CA VAL A 510 -24.32 -16.57 -3.94
C VAL A 510 -24.45 -16.15 -5.41
N LEU A 511 -23.83 -16.88 -6.34
CA LEU A 511 -23.93 -16.61 -7.78
C LEU A 511 -25.32 -16.97 -8.34
N ILE A 512 -25.88 -18.12 -7.94
CA ILE A 512 -27.10 -18.71 -8.50
C ILE A 512 -28.34 -18.48 -7.62
N ASP A 513 -28.19 -18.67 -6.32
CA ASP A 513 -29.26 -18.57 -5.34
C ASP A 513 -29.56 -17.09 -5.12
N HIS A 514 -30.66 -16.61 -5.71
CA HIS A 514 -31.58 -15.53 -5.30
C HIS A 514 -32.84 -15.56 -6.21
N CYS A 515 -33.24 -16.76 -6.66
CA CYS A 515 -34.44 -17.01 -7.47
C CYS A 515 -35.67 -17.49 -6.66
N ALA A 516 -35.63 -17.44 -5.33
CA ALA A 516 -36.78 -17.73 -4.48
C ALA A 516 -36.95 -16.65 -3.40
N GLY A 517 -38.10 -15.97 -3.38
CA GLY A 517 -38.47 -14.92 -2.41
C GLY A 517 -38.74 -15.46 -0.99
N PRO A 518 -39.34 -14.68 -0.04
CA PRO A 518 -40.22 -13.52 -0.25
C PRO A 518 -40.01 -12.31 0.71
N SER A 519 -40.19 -11.07 0.21
CA SER A 519 -40.88 -9.95 0.89
C SER A 519 -40.69 -8.65 0.11
N LEU A 520 -41.78 -7.87 0.04
CA LEU A 520 -41.90 -6.62 -0.70
C LEU A 520 -40.81 -5.60 -0.34
N ALA A 521 -40.30 -4.92 -1.39
CA ALA A 521 -39.46 -3.71 -1.34
C ALA A 521 -37.94 -3.87 -1.24
N GLN A 522 -37.33 -4.68 -2.12
CA GLN A 522 -36.04 -4.38 -2.80
C GLN A 522 -35.78 -5.50 -3.81
N GLN A 523 -35.72 -5.15 -5.09
CA GLN A 523 -35.51 -6.09 -6.20
C GLN A 523 -34.05 -6.60 -6.16
N LYS A 524 -33.78 -7.59 -5.29
CA LYS A 524 -32.44 -8.15 -5.09
C LYS A 524 -32.03 -8.95 -6.34
N SER A 525 -31.24 -8.32 -7.19
CA SER A 525 -30.69 -8.93 -8.41
C SER A 525 -29.58 -9.93 -8.07
N SER A 526 -29.49 -11.06 -8.78
CA SER A 526 -28.34 -11.98 -8.73
C SER A 526 -27.04 -11.22 -9.04
N VAL A 527 -25.91 -11.67 -8.48
CA VAL A 527 -24.58 -11.10 -8.75
C VAL A 527 -24.29 -11.03 -10.25
N VAL A 528 -24.67 -12.06 -11.01
CA VAL A 528 -24.49 -12.10 -12.47
C VAL A 528 -25.28 -10.97 -13.15
N VAL A 529 -26.49 -10.70 -12.70
CA VAL A 529 -27.33 -9.61 -13.22
C VAL A 529 -26.73 -8.23 -12.90
N ILE A 530 -26.17 -8.07 -11.69
CA ILE A 530 -25.47 -6.83 -11.29
C ILE A 530 -24.26 -6.60 -12.20
N LEU A 531 -23.45 -7.64 -12.45
CA LEU A 531 -22.27 -7.55 -13.32
C LEU A 531 -22.67 -7.24 -14.77
N LEU A 532 -23.71 -7.87 -15.30
CA LEU A 532 -24.22 -7.58 -16.65
C LEU A 532 -24.67 -6.12 -16.78
N ARG A 533 -25.31 -5.56 -15.75
CA ARG A 533 -25.69 -4.14 -15.72
C ARG A 533 -24.47 -3.21 -15.75
N CYS A 534 -23.35 -3.61 -15.14
CA CYS A 534 -22.10 -2.84 -15.19
C CYS A 534 -21.44 -2.82 -16.57
N ILE A 535 -21.87 -3.68 -17.50
CA ILE A 535 -21.32 -3.80 -18.86
C ILE A 535 -22.17 -3.01 -19.88
N GLU A 536 -23.36 -2.53 -19.48
CA GLU A 536 -24.26 -1.75 -20.33
C GLU A 536 -23.64 -0.44 -20.86
N GLU A 537 -24.19 0.05 -21.98
CA GLU A 537 -23.70 1.21 -22.74
C GLU A 537 -23.63 2.54 -21.98
N GLU A 538 -24.34 2.67 -20.85
CA GLU A 538 -24.31 3.88 -20.02
C GLU A 538 -23.03 3.99 -19.18
N MET A 539 -22.28 2.88 -19.01
CA MET A 539 -21.15 2.82 -18.09
C MET A 539 -19.82 3.18 -18.76
N HIS A 540 -18.90 3.79 -18.00
CA HIS A 540 -17.53 4.07 -18.45
C HIS A 540 -16.76 2.78 -18.81
N PHE A 541 -15.95 2.79 -19.87
CA PHE A 541 -15.23 1.61 -20.37
C PHE A 541 -14.37 0.90 -19.31
N SER A 542 -13.78 1.62 -18.36
CA SER A 542 -13.02 1.00 -17.25
C SER A 542 -13.90 0.13 -16.34
N VAL A 543 -15.15 0.54 -16.10
CA VAL A 543 -16.10 -0.24 -15.27
C VAL A 543 -16.57 -1.47 -16.05
N ARG A 544 -16.89 -1.31 -17.34
CA ARG A 544 -17.24 -2.44 -18.21
C ARG A 544 -16.10 -3.45 -18.29
N CYS A 545 -14.87 -2.97 -18.46
CA CYS A 545 -13.66 -3.79 -18.49
C CYS A 545 -13.49 -4.58 -17.18
N GLY A 546 -13.63 -3.93 -16.03
CA GLY A 546 -13.59 -4.60 -14.73
C GLY A 546 -14.69 -5.65 -14.57
N ALA A 547 -15.92 -5.36 -14.99
CA ALA A 547 -17.03 -6.31 -14.90
C ALA A 547 -16.83 -7.53 -15.83
N LEU A 548 -16.30 -7.32 -17.03
CA LEU A 548 -15.92 -8.40 -17.94
C LEU A 548 -14.80 -9.27 -17.37
N GLN A 549 -13.80 -8.68 -16.69
CA GLN A 549 -12.75 -9.44 -16.00
C GLN A 549 -13.33 -10.30 -14.86
N VAL A 550 -14.27 -9.76 -14.08
CA VAL A 550 -15.00 -10.53 -13.07
C VAL A 550 -15.75 -11.69 -13.70
N LEU A 551 -16.52 -11.45 -14.78
CA LEU A 551 -17.25 -12.51 -15.48
C LEU A 551 -16.33 -13.60 -16.02
N ARG A 552 -15.16 -13.25 -16.53
CA ARG A 552 -14.15 -14.23 -16.96
C ARG A 552 -13.74 -15.14 -15.80
N SER A 553 -13.40 -14.56 -14.65
CA SER A 553 -13.01 -15.32 -13.46
C SER A 553 -14.16 -16.19 -12.93
N VAL A 554 -15.40 -15.71 -13.02
CA VAL A 554 -16.61 -16.49 -12.69
C VAL A 554 -16.74 -17.69 -13.62
N VAL A 555 -16.66 -17.51 -14.95
CA VAL A 555 -16.78 -18.64 -15.90
C VAL A 555 -15.65 -19.66 -15.71
N HIS A 556 -14.43 -19.18 -15.47
CA HIS A 556 -13.26 -20.04 -15.29
C HIS A 556 -13.41 -20.99 -14.08
N ASN A 557 -13.90 -20.48 -12.96
CA ASN A 557 -14.05 -21.26 -11.72
C ASN A 557 -15.45 -21.88 -11.55
N TYR A 558 -16.46 -21.38 -12.26
CA TYR A 558 -17.85 -21.84 -12.24
C TYR A 558 -18.39 -22.00 -13.67
N PRO A 559 -18.01 -23.07 -14.38
CA PRO A 559 -18.33 -23.26 -15.81
C PRO A 559 -19.82 -23.23 -16.15
N SER A 560 -20.70 -23.61 -15.21
CA SER A 560 -22.16 -23.55 -15.38
C SER A 560 -22.69 -22.14 -15.66
N CYS A 561 -21.96 -21.09 -15.26
CA CYS A 561 -22.32 -19.70 -15.55
C CYS A 561 -22.13 -19.32 -17.02
N ALA A 562 -21.31 -20.05 -17.80
CA ALA A 562 -21.05 -19.74 -19.22
C ALA A 562 -22.35 -19.64 -20.02
N ASN A 563 -23.28 -20.57 -19.79
CA ASN A 563 -24.57 -20.61 -20.49
C ASN A 563 -25.49 -19.45 -20.12
N ILE A 564 -25.39 -18.93 -18.89
CA ILE A 564 -26.23 -17.84 -18.39
C ILE A 564 -25.82 -16.52 -19.04
N ILE A 565 -24.52 -16.31 -19.23
CA ILE A 565 -23.98 -15.02 -19.70
C ILE A 565 -23.76 -14.95 -21.22
N TRP A 566 -23.73 -16.09 -21.92
CA TRP A 566 -23.34 -16.21 -23.32
C TRP A 566 -24.02 -15.18 -24.23
N GLU A 567 -25.35 -15.21 -24.32
CA GLU A 567 -26.13 -14.36 -25.24
C GLU A 567 -25.81 -12.87 -25.04
N LYS A 568 -25.84 -12.41 -23.79
CA LYS A 568 -25.59 -11.00 -23.47
C LYS A 568 -24.15 -10.58 -23.73
N VAL A 569 -23.17 -11.39 -23.34
CA VAL A 569 -21.75 -11.05 -23.58
C VAL A 569 -21.44 -11.09 -25.07
N ARG A 570 -21.99 -12.06 -25.80
CA ARG A 570 -21.85 -12.16 -27.25
C ARG A 570 -22.34 -10.87 -27.92
N ASP A 571 -23.54 -10.42 -27.59
CA ASP A 571 -24.16 -9.24 -28.22
C ASP A 571 -23.36 -7.97 -27.90
N ILE A 572 -22.94 -7.78 -26.65
CA ILE A 572 -22.16 -6.61 -26.24
C ILE A 572 -20.79 -6.58 -26.94
N VAL A 573 -20.08 -7.70 -27.00
CA VAL A 573 -18.77 -7.73 -27.67
C VAL A 573 -18.92 -7.49 -29.18
N LEU A 574 -20.01 -7.97 -29.78
CA LEU A 574 -20.30 -7.72 -31.18
C LEU A 574 -20.55 -6.23 -31.44
N ASP A 575 -21.33 -5.58 -30.59
CA ASP A 575 -21.60 -4.14 -30.65
C ASP A 575 -20.32 -3.31 -30.47
N LEU A 576 -19.46 -3.66 -29.51
CA LEU A 576 -18.15 -3.02 -29.33
C LEU A 576 -17.26 -3.14 -30.57
N LEU A 577 -17.24 -4.31 -31.21
CA LEU A 577 -16.50 -4.54 -32.46
C LEU A 577 -17.08 -3.75 -33.65
N GLN A 578 -18.41 -3.55 -33.69
CA GLN A 578 -19.05 -2.78 -34.75
C GLN A 578 -18.83 -1.28 -34.59
N THR A 579 -18.91 -0.76 -33.36
CA THR A 579 -18.80 0.67 -33.09
C THR A 579 -17.44 1.25 -33.50
N GLU A 580 -16.33 0.50 -33.37
CA GLU A 580 -15.00 0.97 -33.83
C GLU A 580 -14.88 1.04 -35.36
N SER A 581 -15.53 0.13 -36.10
CA SER A 581 -15.50 0.14 -37.58
C SER A 581 -16.12 1.40 -38.21
N PHE A 582 -17.08 2.03 -37.50
CA PHE A 582 -17.73 3.27 -37.95
C PHE A 582 -16.96 4.54 -37.56
N GLU A 583 -16.20 4.52 -36.45
CA GLU A 583 -15.40 5.69 -36.01
C GLU A 583 -14.12 5.85 -36.83
N ASP A 584 -13.47 4.75 -37.23
CA ASP A 584 -12.31 4.78 -38.13
C ASP A 584 -12.66 5.33 -39.53
N GLN A 585 -13.93 5.27 -39.95
CA GLN A 585 -14.42 5.81 -41.23
C GLN A 585 -14.79 7.29 -41.19
N LYS A 586 -14.98 7.89 -39.99
CA LYS A 586 -15.35 9.31 -39.81
C LYS A 586 -14.17 10.21 -39.45
N CYS A 587 -13.04 9.66 -39.03
CA CYS A 587 -11.88 10.41 -38.59
C CYS A 587 -11.03 10.95 -39.76
N ASP A 588 -11.62 11.80 -40.59
CA ASP A 588 -10.93 12.65 -41.59
C ASP A 588 -11.13 14.16 -41.29
N ALA A 589 -11.55 14.53 -40.08
CA ALA A 589 -11.76 15.93 -39.69
C ALA A 589 -11.19 16.26 -38.29
N ASN A 590 -9.92 16.69 -38.28
CA ASN A 590 -9.21 17.59 -37.33
C ASN A 590 -9.43 17.60 -35.80
N PHE A 591 -10.28 16.76 -35.20
CA PHE A 591 -10.37 16.58 -33.75
C PHE A 591 -10.75 15.12 -33.45
N GLY A 592 -9.75 14.22 -33.39
CA GLY A 592 -9.95 12.85 -32.91
C GLY A 592 -10.15 12.81 -31.38
N PRO A 593 -10.84 11.79 -30.84
CA PRO A 593 -10.95 11.60 -29.40
C PRO A 593 -9.56 11.43 -28.75
N PRO A 594 -9.39 11.78 -27.46
CA PRO A 594 -8.10 11.70 -26.79
C PRO A 594 -7.55 10.26 -26.84
N LYS A 595 -6.24 10.10 -27.14
CA LYS A 595 -5.55 8.80 -27.28
C LYS A 595 -5.80 7.82 -26.10
N GLU A 596 -6.09 8.35 -24.91
CA GLU A 596 -6.36 7.58 -23.71
C GLU A 596 -7.73 6.86 -23.73
N GLU A 597 -8.74 7.44 -24.39
CA GLU A 597 -10.09 6.87 -24.50
C GLU A 597 -10.15 5.72 -25.51
N LEU A 598 -9.40 5.83 -26.62
CA LEU A 598 -9.20 4.74 -27.58
C LEU A 598 -8.47 3.54 -26.91
N SER A 599 -7.55 3.83 -25.99
CA SER A 599 -6.82 2.81 -25.22
C SER A 599 -7.70 2.08 -24.18
N THR A 600 -8.62 2.79 -23.52
CA THR A 600 -9.54 2.17 -22.55
C THR A 600 -10.62 1.33 -23.24
N LYS A 601 -11.16 1.80 -24.37
CA LYS A 601 -12.11 1.06 -25.22
C LYS A 601 -11.49 -0.25 -25.73
N GLY A 602 -10.27 -0.19 -26.29
CA GLY A 602 -9.53 -1.38 -26.74
C GLY A 602 -9.25 -2.38 -25.60
N ARG A 603 -8.93 -1.91 -24.38
CA ARG A 603 -8.78 -2.79 -23.20
C ARG A 603 -10.09 -3.45 -22.79
N CYS A 604 -11.22 -2.73 -22.86
CA CYS A 604 -12.55 -3.26 -22.60
C CYS A 604 -12.90 -4.37 -23.60
N LEU A 605 -12.63 -4.14 -24.89
CA LEU A 605 -12.86 -5.13 -25.94
C LEU A 605 -12.02 -6.40 -25.74
N VAL A 606 -10.73 -6.26 -25.38
CA VAL A 606 -9.88 -7.39 -25.02
C VAL A 606 -10.44 -8.18 -23.84
N ALA A 607 -10.96 -7.51 -22.80
CA ALA A 607 -11.60 -8.18 -21.68
C ALA A 607 -12.85 -8.97 -22.14
N GLY A 608 -13.66 -8.39 -23.04
CA GLY A 608 -14.82 -9.06 -23.63
C GLY A 608 -14.47 -10.30 -24.45
N ILE A 609 -13.48 -10.21 -25.33
CA ILE A 609 -12.99 -11.35 -26.13
C ILE A 609 -12.46 -12.46 -25.21
N LYS A 610 -11.81 -12.12 -24.09
CA LYS A 610 -11.35 -13.12 -23.11
C LYS A 610 -12.50 -13.82 -22.39
N VAL A 611 -13.65 -13.17 -22.17
CA VAL A 611 -14.85 -13.84 -21.66
C VAL A 611 -15.40 -14.80 -22.70
N ILE A 612 -15.45 -14.39 -23.98
CA ILE A 612 -15.86 -15.28 -25.08
C ILE A 612 -14.93 -16.50 -25.17
N ASP A 613 -13.61 -16.30 -25.13
CA ASP A 613 -12.62 -17.40 -25.12
C ASP A 613 -12.91 -18.39 -23.98
N GLU A 614 -13.11 -17.90 -22.76
CA GLU A 614 -13.41 -18.76 -21.61
C GLU A 614 -14.73 -19.53 -21.79
N CYS A 615 -15.79 -18.88 -22.27
CA CYS A 615 -17.06 -19.53 -22.58
C CYS A 615 -16.90 -20.60 -23.68
N LEU A 616 -16.09 -20.35 -24.71
CA LEU A 616 -15.79 -21.30 -25.78
C LEU A 616 -15.01 -22.50 -25.26
N ARG A 617 -14.01 -22.28 -24.40
CA ARG A 617 -13.26 -23.37 -23.73
C ARG A 617 -14.20 -24.26 -22.94
N VAL A 618 -15.02 -23.67 -22.06
CA VAL A 618 -16.01 -24.41 -21.27
C VAL A 618 -16.96 -25.21 -22.16
N SER A 619 -17.45 -24.58 -23.23
CA SER A 619 -18.37 -25.21 -24.19
C SER A 619 -17.71 -26.31 -25.02
N SER A 620 -16.38 -26.32 -25.11
CA SER A 620 -15.61 -27.36 -25.79
C SER A 620 -15.30 -28.55 -24.88
N GLY A 621 -15.72 -28.51 -23.60
CA GLY A 621 -15.46 -29.55 -22.61
C GLY A 621 -14.25 -29.28 -21.71
N PHE A 622 -13.68 -28.07 -21.74
CA PHE A 622 -12.59 -27.68 -20.83
C PHE A 622 -13.10 -27.62 -19.38
N LYS A 623 -12.55 -28.45 -18.49
CA LYS A 623 -13.00 -28.57 -17.09
C LYS A 623 -12.26 -27.66 -16.10
N GLY A 624 -11.49 -26.68 -16.57
CA GLY A 624 -10.81 -25.73 -15.68
C GLY A 624 -9.74 -26.39 -14.81
N ALA A 625 -9.54 -25.88 -13.58
CA ALA A 625 -8.42 -26.21 -12.70
C ALA A 625 -8.28 -27.68 -12.24
N ASP A 626 -9.21 -28.57 -12.60
CA ASP A 626 -9.12 -30.00 -12.32
C ASP A 626 -8.11 -30.72 -13.24
N ASP A 627 -7.95 -30.27 -14.49
CA ASP A 627 -6.93 -30.81 -15.42
C ASP A 627 -5.49 -30.55 -14.93
N LEU A 628 -5.29 -29.56 -14.05
CA LEU A 628 -3.98 -29.21 -13.48
C LEU A 628 -3.54 -30.12 -12.31
N LYS A 629 -4.48 -30.81 -11.65
CA LYS A 629 -4.16 -31.73 -10.53
C LYS A 629 -3.85 -33.13 -11.01
N GLU A 630 -4.54 -33.60 -12.05
CA GLU A 630 -4.35 -34.93 -12.62
C GLU A 630 -2.96 -35.06 -13.28
N CYS A 631 -2.49 -33.99 -13.93
CA CYS A 631 -1.14 -33.93 -14.51
C CYS A 631 0.00 -34.09 -13.49
N ARG A 632 -0.15 -33.63 -12.22
CA ARG A 632 0.93 -33.72 -11.22
C ARG A 632 1.11 -35.12 -10.62
N LEU A 633 0.06 -35.95 -10.66
CA LEU A 633 0.11 -37.31 -10.14
C LEU A 633 0.70 -38.29 -11.17
N LEU A 634 0.42 -38.05 -12.46
CA LEU A 634 0.93 -38.87 -13.56
C LEU A 634 2.44 -38.65 -13.83
N ASP A 635 2.93 -37.41 -13.67
CA ASP A 635 4.34 -37.05 -13.88
C ASP A 635 5.33 -37.73 -12.89
N ILE A 636 4.86 -38.31 -11.77
CA ILE A 636 5.71 -38.98 -10.78
C ILE A 636 5.88 -40.48 -11.06
N GLN A 637 5.06 -41.09 -11.93
CA GLN A 637 5.05 -42.54 -12.16
C GLN A 637 5.69 -43.02 -13.47
N GLN A 638 6.08 -42.12 -14.39
CA GLN A 638 6.56 -42.53 -15.74
C GLN A 638 7.90 -41.91 -16.14
N ILE A 639 8.94 -42.12 -15.33
CA ILE A 639 10.33 -41.91 -15.76
C ILE A 639 10.95 -43.28 -16.05
N SER A 640 10.61 -43.84 -17.22
CA SER A 640 11.48 -44.77 -17.97
C SER A 640 10.96 -44.90 -19.41
N ASP A 641 11.87 -44.59 -20.34
CA ASP A 641 11.87 -44.88 -21.77
C ASP A 641 11.40 -43.80 -22.77
N CYS A 642 12.32 -43.54 -23.70
CA CYS A 642 12.44 -42.46 -24.67
C CYS A 642 11.33 -42.41 -25.73
N THR A 643 10.48 -41.38 -25.66
CA THR A 643 10.12 -40.42 -26.74
C THR A 643 9.33 -39.33 -26.05
N VAL A 644 9.91 -38.15 -25.86
CA VAL A 644 9.25 -37.10 -25.06
C VAL A 644 8.11 -36.47 -25.87
N ASN A 645 6.92 -37.05 -25.79
CA ASN A 645 5.68 -36.33 -26.00
C ASN A 645 5.56 -35.31 -24.86
N LYS A 646 6.12 -34.11 -25.05
CA LYS A 646 5.85 -32.98 -24.15
C LYS A 646 4.36 -32.68 -24.27
N SER A 647 3.55 -33.11 -23.31
CA SER A 647 2.17 -32.64 -23.18
C SER A 647 2.22 -31.12 -22.99
N ILE A 648 1.81 -30.39 -24.02
CA ILE A 648 1.68 -28.95 -23.95
C ILE A 648 0.49 -28.70 -23.02
N LYS A 649 0.76 -28.21 -21.80
CA LYS A 649 -0.23 -27.90 -20.73
C LYS A 649 -1.35 -26.91 -21.12
N SER A 650 -1.39 -26.48 -22.38
CA SER A 650 -2.42 -25.60 -22.94
C SER A 650 -3.33 -26.31 -23.94
N ALA A 651 -3.05 -27.58 -24.30
CA ALA A 651 -3.93 -28.40 -25.11
C ALA A 651 -4.79 -29.29 -24.19
N PRO A 652 -6.13 -29.25 -24.31
CA PRO A 652 -7.00 -30.20 -23.64
C PRO A 652 -6.76 -31.60 -24.23
N HIS A 653 -6.23 -32.51 -23.42
CA HIS A 653 -6.12 -33.92 -23.78
C HIS A 653 -7.30 -34.67 -23.17
N PHE A 654 -8.13 -35.30 -24.01
CA PHE A 654 -9.13 -36.27 -23.60
C PHE A 654 -8.56 -37.66 -23.90
N GLU A 655 -8.06 -38.36 -22.88
CA GLU A 655 -7.83 -39.79 -23.00
C GLU A 655 -9.13 -40.54 -22.69
N ILE A 656 -9.54 -41.37 -23.64
CA ILE A 656 -10.72 -42.22 -23.55
C ILE A 656 -10.37 -43.42 -22.68
N GLU A 657 -10.87 -43.45 -21.44
CA GLU A 657 -11.24 -44.70 -20.79
C GLU A 657 -12.76 -44.73 -20.64
N THR A 658 -13.42 -45.49 -21.51
CA THR A 658 -14.83 -45.88 -21.31
C THR A 658 -14.84 -47.32 -20.78
N PRO A 659 -15.72 -47.64 -19.82
CA PRO A 659 -17.10 -47.94 -20.19
C PRO A 659 -18.18 -47.41 -19.23
N GLY A 660 -19.14 -46.65 -19.79
CA GLY A 660 -20.42 -46.26 -19.18
C GLY A 660 -21.23 -45.37 -20.14
N PRO A 661 -22.58 -45.49 -20.22
CA PRO A 661 -23.35 -45.10 -21.40
C PRO A 661 -23.36 -43.59 -21.66
N SER A 662 -23.07 -43.28 -22.91
CA SER A 662 -22.81 -42.00 -23.55
C SER A 662 -24.09 -41.21 -23.89
N GLN A 663 -24.61 -40.41 -22.96
CA GLN A 663 -25.67 -39.45 -23.29
C GLN A 663 -25.32 -37.97 -23.04
N ASN A 664 -24.34 -37.64 -22.17
CA ASN A 664 -23.99 -36.24 -21.90
C ASN A 664 -22.89 -35.68 -22.84
N CYS A 665 -21.97 -36.52 -23.33
CA CYS A 665 -20.81 -36.05 -24.11
C CYS A 665 -21.19 -35.49 -25.50
N SER A 666 -22.24 -36.02 -26.14
CA SER A 666 -22.68 -35.58 -27.48
C SER A 666 -23.41 -34.22 -27.47
N LEU A 667 -24.12 -33.90 -26.39
CA LEU A 667 -24.80 -32.62 -26.19
C LEU A 667 -23.82 -31.47 -25.94
N ASP A 668 -22.73 -31.72 -25.22
CA ASP A 668 -21.70 -30.70 -24.97
C ASP A 668 -20.91 -30.35 -26.24
N ILE A 669 -20.54 -31.33 -27.06
CA ILE A 669 -19.82 -31.11 -28.32
C ILE A 669 -20.66 -30.33 -29.34
N THR A 670 -21.97 -30.61 -29.43
CA THR A 670 -22.88 -29.90 -30.36
C THR A 670 -23.05 -28.43 -29.95
N LEU A 671 -23.20 -28.16 -28.65
CA LEU A 671 -23.27 -26.79 -28.13
C LEU A 671 -21.95 -26.03 -28.37
N GLY A 672 -20.81 -26.66 -28.11
CA GLY A 672 -19.49 -26.11 -28.42
C GLY A 672 -19.33 -25.77 -29.90
N THR A 673 -19.66 -26.72 -30.79
CA THR A 673 -19.56 -26.54 -32.26
C THR A 673 -20.42 -25.39 -32.76
N ASN A 674 -21.64 -25.23 -32.23
CA ASN A 674 -22.53 -24.13 -32.60
C ASN A 674 -21.96 -22.77 -32.19
N ARG A 675 -21.48 -22.64 -30.94
CA ARG A 675 -20.88 -21.40 -30.44
C ARG A 675 -19.59 -21.02 -31.18
N TRP A 676 -18.75 -22.00 -31.47
CA TRP A 676 -17.55 -21.79 -32.27
C TRP A 676 -17.88 -21.35 -33.69
N THR A 677 -18.87 -21.99 -34.32
CA THR A 677 -19.32 -21.61 -35.66
C THR A 677 -19.78 -20.15 -35.66
N GLU A 678 -20.67 -19.77 -34.75
CA GLU A 678 -21.19 -18.40 -34.62
C GLU A 678 -20.07 -17.36 -34.46
N VAL A 679 -19.14 -17.59 -33.53
CA VAL A 679 -18.03 -16.67 -33.24
C VAL A 679 -17.03 -16.58 -34.41
N LEU A 680 -16.83 -17.66 -35.16
CA LEU A 680 -16.01 -17.68 -36.38
C LEU A 680 -16.66 -16.89 -37.53
N GLU A 681 -17.98 -16.72 -37.57
CA GLU A 681 -18.65 -15.92 -38.60
C GLU A 681 -18.76 -14.44 -38.22
N THR A 682 -18.93 -14.13 -36.93
CA THR A 682 -19.38 -12.81 -36.49
C THR A 682 -18.29 -11.99 -35.76
N HIS A 683 -17.63 -12.55 -34.73
CA HIS A 683 -16.68 -11.81 -33.88
C HIS A 683 -15.23 -11.91 -34.37
N LEU A 684 -14.71 -13.12 -34.57
CA LEU A 684 -13.26 -13.32 -34.81
C LEU A 684 -12.76 -12.67 -36.10
N PRO A 685 -13.48 -12.65 -37.23
CA PRO A 685 -13.04 -11.91 -38.42
C PRO A 685 -12.81 -10.42 -38.15
N ARG A 686 -13.67 -9.79 -37.35
CA ARG A 686 -13.54 -8.38 -36.96
C ARG A 686 -12.41 -8.17 -35.96
N GLY A 687 -12.26 -9.07 -35.00
CA GLY A 687 -11.17 -9.01 -34.01
C GLY A 687 -9.78 -9.20 -34.62
N LEU A 688 -9.64 -10.10 -35.60
CA LEU A 688 -8.36 -10.36 -36.31
C LEU A 688 -7.96 -9.25 -37.28
N SER A 689 -8.92 -8.50 -37.82
CA SER A 689 -8.68 -7.34 -38.70
C SER A 689 -8.57 -6.02 -37.94
N HIS A 690 -8.66 -6.05 -36.60
CA HIS A 690 -8.73 -4.87 -35.77
C HIS A 690 -7.43 -4.06 -35.74
N ALA A 691 -7.50 -2.72 -35.67
CA ALA A 691 -6.34 -1.84 -35.64
C ALA A 691 -5.43 -2.07 -34.41
N SER A 692 -6.02 -2.28 -33.24
CA SER A 692 -5.29 -2.57 -32.00
C SER A 692 -4.70 -3.98 -32.00
N ALA A 693 -3.38 -4.07 -31.89
CA ALA A 693 -2.66 -5.34 -31.79
C ALA A 693 -3.11 -6.20 -30.60
N MET A 694 -3.49 -5.58 -29.47
CA MET A 694 -3.96 -6.32 -28.29
C MET A 694 -5.26 -7.09 -28.57
N VAL A 695 -6.15 -6.52 -29.39
CA VAL A 695 -7.42 -7.15 -29.79
C VAL A 695 -7.13 -8.32 -30.72
N ARG A 696 -6.27 -8.14 -31.74
CA ARG A 696 -5.82 -9.22 -32.63
C ARG A 696 -5.18 -10.37 -31.86
N THR A 697 -4.29 -10.07 -30.91
CA THR A 697 -3.67 -11.05 -30.02
C THR A 697 -4.73 -11.83 -29.22
N ALA A 698 -5.72 -11.14 -28.64
CA ALA A 698 -6.78 -11.79 -27.87
C ALA A 698 -7.64 -12.71 -28.76
N SER A 699 -8.01 -12.27 -29.96
CA SER A 699 -8.77 -13.08 -30.93
C SER A 699 -8.02 -14.34 -31.37
N LEU A 700 -6.70 -14.24 -31.65
CA LEU A 700 -5.88 -15.42 -31.97
C LEU A 700 -5.75 -16.38 -30.79
N THR A 701 -5.74 -15.86 -29.56
CA THR A 701 -5.64 -16.68 -28.36
C THR A 701 -6.86 -17.58 -28.19
N CYS A 702 -8.04 -17.19 -28.72
CA CYS A 702 -9.22 -18.04 -28.74
C CYS A 702 -8.93 -19.40 -29.39
N PHE A 703 -8.26 -19.42 -30.55
CA PHE A 703 -7.93 -20.66 -31.27
C PHE A 703 -7.11 -21.64 -30.43
N ALA A 704 -6.29 -21.16 -29.51
CA ALA A 704 -5.52 -22.00 -28.60
C ALA A 704 -6.37 -22.70 -27.53
N GLY A 705 -7.66 -22.36 -27.38
CA GLY A 705 -8.61 -23.02 -26.49
C GLY A 705 -9.52 -24.05 -27.16
N MET A 706 -9.37 -24.26 -28.46
CA MET A 706 -10.20 -25.21 -29.21
C MET A 706 -9.74 -26.65 -28.96
N THR A 707 -10.70 -27.55 -28.72
CA THR A 707 -10.44 -28.99 -28.58
C THR A 707 -10.41 -29.68 -29.94
N SER A 708 -9.75 -30.83 -30.01
CA SER A 708 -9.73 -31.69 -31.20
C SER A 708 -11.15 -32.04 -31.66
N ASP A 709 -12.01 -32.47 -30.72
CA ASP A 709 -13.38 -32.91 -31.04
C ASP A 709 -14.23 -31.80 -31.67
N VAL A 710 -14.13 -30.57 -31.13
CA VAL A 710 -14.81 -29.42 -31.71
C VAL A 710 -14.21 -29.05 -33.06
N PHE A 711 -12.89 -29.02 -33.18
CA PHE A 711 -12.22 -28.67 -34.44
C PHE A 711 -12.66 -29.57 -35.60
N PHE A 712 -12.69 -30.89 -35.40
CA PHE A 712 -13.11 -31.83 -36.45
C PHE A 712 -14.63 -31.87 -36.67
N SER A 713 -15.42 -31.42 -35.70
CA SER A 713 -16.87 -31.24 -35.84
C SER A 713 -17.21 -29.99 -36.67
N LEU A 714 -16.28 -29.04 -36.82
CA LEU A 714 -16.49 -27.84 -37.62
C LEU A 714 -16.50 -28.15 -39.14
N PRO A 715 -17.34 -27.42 -39.90
CA PRO A 715 -17.29 -27.43 -41.36
C PRO A 715 -15.87 -27.17 -41.92
N VAL A 716 -15.54 -27.77 -43.06
CA VAL A 716 -14.19 -27.69 -43.68
C VAL A 716 -13.75 -26.24 -43.89
N ASN A 717 -14.64 -25.38 -44.42
CA ASN A 717 -14.38 -23.95 -44.60
C ASN A 717 -14.03 -23.22 -43.30
N LYS A 718 -14.60 -23.63 -42.16
CA LYS A 718 -14.30 -23.05 -40.84
C LYS A 718 -12.96 -23.55 -40.29
N ARG A 719 -12.63 -24.83 -40.50
CA ARG A 719 -11.31 -25.37 -40.17
C ARG A 719 -10.21 -24.68 -40.97
N ASP A 720 -10.41 -24.52 -42.27
CA ASP A 720 -9.48 -23.83 -43.17
C ASP A 720 -9.32 -22.36 -42.78
N TYR A 721 -10.40 -21.71 -42.34
CA TYR A 721 -10.32 -20.34 -41.83
C TYR A 721 -9.43 -20.23 -40.59
N VAL A 722 -9.56 -21.14 -39.61
CA VAL A 722 -8.72 -21.12 -38.39
C VAL A 722 -7.25 -21.31 -38.73
N THR A 723 -6.93 -22.29 -39.58
CA THR A 723 -5.55 -22.62 -39.96
C THR A 723 -4.93 -21.49 -40.81
N SER A 724 -5.62 -21.05 -41.87
CA SER A 724 -5.13 -19.99 -42.76
C SER A 724 -4.98 -18.64 -42.04
N SER A 725 -5.92 -18.26 -41.17
CA SER A 725 -5.83 -17.02 -40.39
C SER A 725 -4.66 -17.04 -39.41
N SER A 726 -4.41 -18.19 -38.77
CA SER A 726 -3.27 -18.35 -37.85
C SER A 726 -1.93 -18.29 -38.58
N VAL A 727 -1.80 -18.98 -39.72
CA VAL A 727 -0.59 -18.94 -40.56
C VAL A 727 -0.35 -17.54 -41.12
N HIS A 728 -1.41 -16.89 -41.62
CA HIS A 728 -1.32 -15.54 -42.17
C HIS A 728 -0.85 -14.53 -41.11
N ALA A 729 -1.43 -14.55 -39.91
CA ALA A 729 -1.04 -13.68 -38.81
C ALA A 729 0.40 -13.95 -38.34
N ALA A 730 0.84 -15.22 -38.29
CA ALA A 730 2.20 -15.58 -37.94
C ALA A 730 3.24 -15.07 -38.97
N LEU A 731 2.91 -15.03 -40.26
CA LEU A 731 3.82 -14.61 -41.32
C LEU A 731 3.78 -13.11 -41.63
N SER A 732 2.62 -12.47 -41.46
CA SER A 732 2.34 -11.16 -42.06
C SER A 732 2.08 -10.05 -41.05
N ASP A 733 1.78 -10.35 -39.78
CA ASP A 733 1.50 -9.31 -38.80
C ASP A 733 2.77 -8.56 -38.38
N ALA A 734 2.70 -7.24 -38.36
CA ALA A 734 3.82 -6.37 -37.99
C ALA A 734 4.24 -6.54 -36.52
N VAL A 735 3.32 -6.89 -35.61
CA VAL A 735 3.56 -6.89 -34.16
C VAL A 735 3.93 -8.28 -33.65
N ALA A 736 5.08 -8.38 -32.98
CA ALA A 736 5.63 -9.66 -32.50
C ALA A 736 4.71 -10.42 -31.52
N THR A 737 3.95 -9.71 -30.68
CA THR A 737 3.01 -10.34 -29.74
C THR A 737 1.84 -11.02 -30.45
N VAL A 738 1.39 -10.46 -31.58
CA VAL A 738 0.34 -11.06 -32.42
C VAL A 738 0.87 -12.31 -33.10
N ARG A 739 2.07 -12.25 -33.68
CA ARG A 739 2.74 -13.42 -34.27
C ARG A 739 2.96 -14.54 -33.24
N SER A 740 3.36 -14.18 -32.02
CA SER A 740 3.52 -15.15 -30.92
C SER A 740 2.21 -15.88 -30.55
N ALA A 741 1.09 -15.15 -30.49
CA ALA A 741 -0.22 -15.76 -30.25
C ALA A 741 -0.68 -16.64 -31.42
N ALA A 742 -0.42 -16.24 -32.66
CA ALA A 742 -0.67 -17.05 -33.84
C ALA A 742 0.13 -18.37 -33.82
N CYS A 743 1.42 -18.31 -33.50
CA CYS A 743 2.26 -19.51 -33.35
C CYS A 743 1.75 -20.43 -32.23
N ARG A 744 1.20 -19.89 -31.14
CA ARG A 744 0.56 -20.70 -30.09
C ARG A 744 -0.66 -21.43 -30.61
N ALA A 745 -1.53 -20.77 -31.37
CA ALA A 745 -2.68 -21.40 -32.01
C ALA A 745 -2.27 -22.51 -32.99
N ILE A 746 -1.26 -22.25 -33.84
CA ILE A 746 -0.66 -23.25 -34.74
C ILE A 746 -0.15 -24.45 -33.94
N GLY A 747 0.55 -24.21 -32.83
CA GLY A 747 1.07 -25.26 -31.95
C GLY A 747 -0.03 -26.19 -31.45
N ILE A 748 -1.12 -25.65 -30.92
CA ILE A 748 -2.26 -26.46 -30.44
C ILE A 748 -2.88 -27.27 -31.57
N VAL A 749 -3.15 -26.65 -32.72
CA VAL A 749 -3.76 -27.31 -33.88
C VAL A 749 -2.84 -28.41 -34.43
N SER A 750 -1.52 -28.19 -34.43
CA SER A 750 -0.54 -29.19 -34.86
C SER A 750 -0.47 -30.44 -33.96
N CYS A 751 -0.94 -30.34 -32.71
CA CYS A 751 -1.01 -31.48 -31.80
C CYS A 751 -2.16 -32.44 -32.12
N PHE A 752 -3.10 -32.07 -33.00
CA PHE A 752 -4.20 -32.96 -33.38
C PHE A 752 -3.70 -34.01 -34.36
N SER A 753 -3.75 -35.29 -33.96
CA SER A 753 -3.16 -36.42 -34.70
C SER A 753 -3.68 -36.53 -36.13
N GLN A 754 -4.91 -36.11 -36.40
CA GLN A 754 -5.53 -36.18 -37.71
C GLN A 754 -5.05 -35.08 -38.67
N ILE A 755 -4.37 -34.02 -38.19
CA ILE A 755 -3.78 -32.97 -39.05
C ILE A 755 -2.46 -33.41 -39.66
N LEU A 756 -1.70 -34.28 -38.99
CA LEU A 756 -0.46 -34.85 -39.51
C LEU A 756 -0.68 -35.67 -40.79
N SER A 757 -1.92 -36.12 -41.03
CA SER A 757 -2.34 -36.82 -42.24
C SER A 757 -2.66 -35.89 -43.43
N SER A 758 -2.66 -34.57 -43.23
CA SER A 758 -2.90 -33.58 -44.30
C SER A 758 -1.62 -33.32 -45.11
N PRO A 759 -1.68 -33.34 -46.45
CA PRO A 759 -0.47 -33.25 -47.29
C PRO A 759 0.16 -31.84 -47.34
N CYS A 760 -0.56 -30.77 -47.00
CA CYS A 760 -0.07 -29.39 -47.16
C CYS A 760 0.04 -28.59 -45.84
N LEU A 761 -0.86 -28.83 -44.88
CA LEU A 761 -0.94 -28.04 -43.63
C LEU A 761 0.34 -28.09 -42.77
N PRO A 762 1.01 -29.25 -42.56
CA PRO A 762 2.23 -29.30 -41.76
C PRO A 762 3.36 -28.42 -42.33
N GLY A 763 3.49 -28.35 -43.66
CA GLY A 763 4.51 -27.53 -44.31
C GLY A 763 4.31 -26.03 -44.09
N GLU A 764 3.06 -25.56 -44.12
CA GLU A 764 2.72 -24.15 -43.82
C GLU A 764 2.98 -23.79 -42.36
N PHE A 765 2.68 -24.71 -41.43
CA PHE A 765 2.96 -24.52 -40.00
C PHE A 765 4.45 -24.43 -39.72
N ILE A 766 5.26 -25.32 -40.29
CA ILE A 766 6.72 -25.30 -40.16
C ILE A 766 7.27 -23.98 -40.70
N LYS A 767 6.84 -23.55 -41.89
CA LYS A 767 7.27 -22.28 -42.48
C LYS A 767 6.95 -21.07 -41.59
N ALA A 768 5.77 -21.04 -40.99
CA ALA A 768 5.36 -19.97 -40.07
C ALA A 768 6.18 -19.96 -38.77
N ILE A 769 6.49 -21.13 -38.22
CA ILE A 769 7.32 -21.26 -37.02
C ILE A 769 8.77 -20.86 -37.31
N ASP A 770 9.35 -21.35 -38.41
CA ASP A 770 10.72 -21.03 -38.84
C ASP A 770 10.92 -19.54 -39.10
N PHE A 771 9.93 -18.88 -39.72
CA PHE A 771 9.96 -17.44 -39.91
C PHE A 771 10.05 -16.67 -38.59
N ASN A 772 9.31 -17.12 -37.55
CA ASN A 772 9.27 -16.44 -36.26
C ASN A 772 10.45 -16.79 -35.34
N THR A 773 11.07 -17.96 -35.49
CA THR A 773 12.30 -18.29 -34.76
C THR A 773 13.48 -17.47 -35.28
N GLN A 774 13.57 -17.27 -36.60
CA GLN A 774 14.60 -16.46 -37.25
C GLN A 774 14.42 -14.95 -36.98
N ASN A 775 13.18 -14.47 -36.87
CA ASN A 775 12.85 -13.06 -36.61
C ASN A 775 12.47 -12.78 -35.14
N SER A 776 13.01 -13.56 -34.21
CA SER A 776 12.69 -13.47 -32.77
C SER A 776 13.21 -12.21 -32.07
N SER A 777 14.01 -11.39 -32.76
CA SER A 777 14.71 -10.23 -32.20
C SER A 777 14.74 -9.03 -33.16
N THR A 778 13.66 -8.27 -33.18
CA THR A 778 13.73 -6.83 -33.47
C THR A 778 12.82 -6.12 -32.46
N PRO A 779 13.37 -5.23 -31.60
CA PRO A 779 12.59 -4.38 -30.70
C PRO A 779 11.49 -3.60 -31.42
#